data_AF-A0A1I2ZZH5-F1
#
_entry.id   AF-A0A1I2ZZH5-F1
#
_cell.length_a   1.000
_cell.length_b   1.000
_cell.length_c   1.000
_cell.angle_alpha   90.00
_cell.angle_beta   90.00
_cell.angle_gamma   90.00
#
_symmetry.space_group_name_H-M   'P 1'
#
loop_
_entity.id
_entity.type
_entity.pdbx_description
1 polymer ?
#
loop_
_entity_poly.entity_id
_entity_poly.type
_entity_poly.pdbx_seq_one_letter_code
_entity_poly.pdbx_strand_id
1 'polypeptide(L)'
;MKFSLLKYLLIISLFTASFQVAAQQSKPLSAQMAATVMGIWKDTLNTEPSGFKPKKWSYDLGVVYEGFEGIWKRTGDASYFKTMQKSMDSYIANDGVIYNYKHTDFNIDNVKNGRTLLMLYKVTGQQKYFKAATSLWNQLQEQPRTKEGGFWHKKIYPNQMWLDGLYMGEPFYAEYAALIKEDKAFDDIANQFIWMEKNSVDGKTGLMYHGWDESKVEQWADKTTGRSPHFWGRAMGWYGMALVDVLDNFPVDHPKRKNLLSILNRFATAIQKVQDPKSGLWYDILDMPNGKGNYHEASASSMFVYTFAKAVRMGYLPKTYFAVADKGYKGIKTSFIERVDADRVNLKGTVSVSGLGGKPYRDGSYAYYLSEKVVVNDPKGVGAFLLAANEMELAAMPKPGLGKTVLLDSYFNNETRTDQSGNSLKWHYKWDEQANGGFSFLGGIFNRAGFKTETLYQAPTLANLKGSSIYVIVDPDFEKENPKPNFVSQPDIKAITAWVKAGGVLVLMANDAPNAELKHFNELATKFGVFFNGDSKGTVPVPGNFETAKVVVPAGNEIFKNTYNLFIKEYSSLKLSGNAKSVLKDAAGDHVMAVAKMGKGTVYVIGDPWLYNEYVDGRKLPAMYENFKAAGDLVNWLSKQGK
;
A
#
# COMPACT_ATOMS: atom_id res chain seq x y z
N MET A 1 53.87 -0.63 -76.49
CA MET A 1 54.35 0.17 -75.34
C MET A 1 53.25 0.21 -74.28
N LYS A 2 53.56 -0.31 -73.07
CA LYS A 2 52.89 -0.12 -71.76
C LYS A 2 51.55 -0.84 -71.42
N PHE A 3 51.70 -1.93 -70.65
CA PHE A 3 51.10 -2.31 -69.35
C PHE A 3 49.58 -2.16 -69.05
N SER A 4 48.98 -3.31 -68.73
CA SER A 4 48.19 -3.67 -67.52
C SER A 4 47.21 -2.66 -66.90
N LEU A 5 45.93 -3.08 -66.75
CA LEU A 5 45.20 -2.87 -65.48
C LEU A 5 44.00 -3.83 -65.34
N LEU A 6 44.19 -4.82 -64.46
CA LEU A 6 43.18 -5.73 -63.92
C LEU A 6 42.15 -4.92 -63.11
N LYS A 7 40.86 -5.08 -63.41
CA LYS A 7 39.75 -4.43 -62.70
C LYS A 7 39.62 -5.01 -61.28
N TYR A 8 39.94 -4.21 -60.27
CA TYR A 8 39.52 -4.47 -58.89
C TYR A 8 38.07 -4.01 -58.70
N LEU A 9 37.18 -4.96 -58.41
CA LEU A 9 35.84 -4.71 -57.88
C LEU A 9 35.97 -4.54 -56.36
N LEU A 10 35.81 -3.30 -55.90
CA LEU A 10 35.77 -2.95 -54.47
C LEU A 10 34.38 -3.34 -53.93
N ILE A 11 34.28 -4.43 -53.16
CA ILE A 11 33.08 -4.77 -52.39
C ILE A 11 33.10 -3.90 -51.12
N ILE A 12 32.30 -2.84 -51.11
CA ILE A 12 32.00 -2.06 -49.91
C ILE A 12 30.91 -2.81 -49.14
N SER A 13 31.30 -3.54 -48.10
CA SER A 13 30.39 -4.09 -47.10
C SER A 13 29.91 -2.97 -46.17
N LEU A 14 28.73 -2.43 -46.46
CA LEU A 14 27.99 -1.54 -45.56
C LEU A 14 27.49 -2.34 -44.35
N PHE A 15 28.19 -2.22 -43.22
CA PHE A 15 27.67 -2.59 -41.91
C PHE A 15 26.54 -1.62 -41.55
N THR A 16 25.29 -2.03 -41.73
CA THR A 16 24.14 -1.35 -41.11
C THR A 16 24.08 -1.75 -39.64
N ALA A 17 24.75 -0.98 -38.80
CA ALA A 17 24.56 -1.04 -37.35
C ALA A 17 23.09 -0.70 -37.05
N SER A 18 22.29 -1.73 -36.82
CA SER A 18 20.90 -1.60 -36.42
C SER A 18 20.88 -1.17 -34.96
N PHE A 19 20.89 0.14 -34.72
CA PHE A 19 20.60 0.68 -33.39
C PHE A 19 19.14 0.36 -33.06
N GLN A 20 18.90 -0.76 -32.39
CA GLN A 20 17.69 -0.94 -31.61
C GLN A 20 17.76 0.09 -30.47
N VAL A 21 17.13 1.24 -30.68
CA VAL A 21 16.77 2.12 -29.58
C VAL A 21 15.80 1.30 -28.73
N ALA A 22 16.27 0.75 -27.62
CA ALA A 22 15.40 0.21 -26.60
C ALA A 22 14.46 1.35 -26.19
N ALA A 23 13.19 1.27 -26.60
CA ALA A 23 12.20 2.26 -26.24
C ALA A 23 12.16 2.34 -24.72
N GLN A 24 12.64 3.45 -24.15
CA GLN A 24 12.64 3.66 -22.71
C GLN A 24 11.18 3.58 -22.26
N GLN A 25 10.85 2.55 -21.49
CA GLN A 25 9.50 2.34 -21.00
C GLN A 25 9.10 3.58 -20.20
N SER A 26 8.05 4.27 -20.66
CA SER A 26 7.57 5.48 -19.99
C SER A 26 7.24 5.18 -18.54
N LYS A 27 7.64 6.06 -17.61
CA LYS A 27 7.31 5.92 -16.19
C LYS A 27 5.79 5.71 -15.99
N PRO A 28 5.36 4.94 -14.98
CA PRO A 28 3.93 4.82 -14.69
C PRO A 28 3.28 6.18 -14.40
N LEU A 29 1.98 6.34 -14.68
CA LEU A 29 1.31 7.63 -14.54
C LEU A 29 1.27 8.10 -13.08
N SER A 30 1.16 7.18 -12.12
CA SER A 30 1.23 7.55 -10.70
C SER A 30 2.58 8.18 -10.36
N ALA A 31 3.68 7.66 -10.92
CA ALA A 31 5.02 8.20 -10.74
C ALA A 31 5.19 9.54 -11.46
N GLN A 32 4.63 9.69 -12.66
CA GLN A 32 4.67 10.97 -13.39
C GLN A 32 3.91 12.07 -12.64
N MET A 33 2.71 11.77 -12.13
CA MET A 33 1.95 12.71 -11.31
C MET A 33 2.68 13.05 -10.01
N ALA A 34 3.20 12.04 -9.32
CA ALA A 34 3.94 12.25 -8.08
C ALA A 34 5.17 13.13 -8.31
N ALA A 35 5.90 12.93 -9.41
CA ALA A 35 7.02 13.80 -9.80
C ALA A 35 6.58 15.25 -10.02
N THR A 36 5.42 15.47 -10.67
CA THR A 36 4.83 16.82 -10.82
C THR A 36 4.59 17.46 -9.46
N VAL A 37 3.85 16.80 -8.57
CA VAL A 37 3.42 17.44 -7.32
C VAL A 37 4.49 17.49 -6.23
N MET A 38 5.43 16.53 -6.22
CA MET A 38 6.68 16.70 -5.46
C MET A 38 7.49 17.88 -5.98
N GLY A 39 7.32 18.26 -7.26
CA GLY A 39 7.91 19.43 -7.88
C GLY A 39 7.21 20.75 -7.54
N ILE A 40 5.87 20.75 -7.50
CA ILE A 40 5.05 21.93 -7.16
C ILE A 40 5.10 22.22 -5.65
N TRP A 41 5.08 21.18 -4.81
CA TRP A 41 5.02 21.29 -3.35
C TRP A 41 6.35 20.96 -2.66
N LYS A 42 7.49 21.21 -3.34
CA LYS A 42 8.85 20.98 -2.82
C LYS A 42 9.05 21.62 -1.44
N ASP A 43 8.52 22.82 -1.31
CA ASP A 43 8.35 23.51 -0.04
C ASP A 43 6.94 23.17 0.41
N THR A 44 6.80 22.17 1.29
CA THR A 44 5.55 21.56 1.85
C THR A 44 4.56 22.56 2.49
N LEU A 45 4.74 23.84 2.21
CA LEU A 45 4.26 25.06 2.83
C LEU A 45 3.37 25.88 1.88
N ASN A 46 3.41 25.66 0.56
CA ASN A 46 2.57 26.39 -0.37
C ASN A 46 1.89 25.47 -1.40
N THR A 47 0.62 25.16 -1.15
CA THR A 47 -0.24 24.42 -2.08
C THR A 47 -0.87 25.32 -3.16
N GLU A 48 -0.64 26.64 -3.09
CA GLU A 48 -1.26 27.65 -3.96
C GLU A 48 -0.22 28.25 -4.93
N PRO A 49 -0.41 28.12 -6.25
CA PRO A 49 0.52 28.69 -7.23
C PRO A 49 0.66 30.22 -7.17
N SER A 50 -0.31 30.94 -6.56
CA SER A 50 -0.44 32.40 -6.67
C SER A 50 -0.05 33.21 -5.41
N GLY A 51 0.58 32.60 -4.39
CA GLY A 51 1.14 33.36 -3.25
C GLY A 51 1.31 32.57 -1.96
N PHE A 52 2.19 33.05 -1.06
CA PHE A 52 2.48 32.43 0.24
C PHE A 52 1.29 32.55 1.21
N LYS A 53 0.77 31.42 1.69
CA LYS A 53 -0.17 31.35 2.82
C LYS A 53 0.50 30.70 4.04
N PRO A 54 0.14 31.09 5.28
CA PRO A 54 0.62 30.42 6.48
C PRO A 54 0.21 28.94 6.50
N LYS A 55 1.08 28.07 7.04
CA LYS A 55 0.89 26.62 7.07
C LYS A 55 -0.46 26.25 7.70
N LYS A 56 -1.30 25.51 6.98
CA LYS A 56 -2.58 25.04 7.50
C LYS A 56 -2.55 23.52 7.66
N TRP A 57 -2.93 23.03 8.83
CA TRP A 57 -3.25 21.62 9.00
C TRP A 57 -4.53 21.32 8.20
N SER A 58 -4.36 20.68 7.05
CA SER A 58 -5.42 20.49 6.06
C SER A 58 -5.40 19.06 5.52
N TYR A 59 -6.58 18.49 5.32
CA TYR A 59 -6.80 17.07 4.98
C TYR A 59 -6.32 16.68 3.58
N ASP A 60 -6.26 17.65 2.69
CA ASP A 60 -6.10 17.46 1.26
C ASP A 60 -4.70 16.96 0.91
N LEU A 61 -3.70 17.33 1.70
CA LEU A 61 -2.36 16.72 1.63
C LEU A 61 -2.35 15.27 2.12
N GLY A 62 -3.16 14.92 3.12
CA GLY A 62 -3.27 13.54 3.62
C GLY A 62 -3.65 12.54 2.53
N VAL A 63 -4.56 12.92 1.63
CA VAL A 63 -4.99 12.08 0.50
C VAL A 63 -3.86 11.87 -0.52
N VAL A 64 -3.06 12.91 -0.77
CA VAL A 64 -1.85 12.81 -1.61
C VAL A 64 -0.85 11.86 -0.99
N TYR A 65 -0.64 11.96 0.33
CA TYR A 65 0.31 11.11 1.05
C TYR A 65 -0.09 9.63 1.05
N GLU A 66 -1.38 9.31 1.12
CA GLU A 66 -1.83 7.92 0.91
C GLU A 66 -1.49 7.42 -0.50
N GLY A 67 -1.58 8.28 -1.52
CA GLY A 67 -1.09 8.00 -2.87
C GLY A 67 0.42 7.72 -2.91
N PHE A 68 1.23 8.55 -2.23
CA PHE A 68 2.68 8.35 -2.11
C PHE A 68 3.05 7.08 -1.35
N GLU A 69 2.33 6.75 -0.28
CA GLU A 69 2.49 5.51 0.46
C GLU A 69 2.26 4.29 -0.44
N GLY A 70 1.19 4.32 -1.24
CA GLY A 70 0.88 3.26 -2.21
C GLY A 70 2.00 3.05 -3.23
N ILE A 71 2.60 4.14 -3.73
CA ILE A 71 3.73 4.07 -4.66
C ILE A 71 4.98 3.56 -3.94
N TRP A 72 5.32 4.10 -2.78
CA TRP A 72 6.47 3.66 -1.96
C TRP A 72 6.42 2.16 -1.69
N LYS A 73 5.28 1.63 -1.23
CA LYS A 73 5.10 0.20 -0.97
C LYS A 73 5.23 -0.67 -2.23
N ARG A 74 5.01 -0.12 -3.42
CA ARG A 74 5.11 -0.82 -4.70
C ARG A 74 6.51 -0.72 -5.33
N THR A 75 7.28 0.31 -5.02
CA THR A 75 8.57 0.57 -5.69
C THR A 75 9.78 0.46 -4.77
N GLY A 76 9.61 0.54 -3.45
CA GLY A 76 10.71 0.68 -2.49
C GLY A 76 11.42 2.04 -2.59
N ASP A 77 10.87 3.02 -3.33
CA ASP A 77 11.50 4.32 -3.51
C ASP A 77 11.25 5.22 -2.30
N ALA A 78 12.27 5.37 -1.46
CA ALA A 78 12.17 6.15 -0.23
C ALA A 78 11.98 7.66 -0.43
N SER A 79 12.08 8.20 -1.65
CA SER A 79 11.78 9.62 -1.89
C SER A 79 10.34 9.98 -1.49
N TYR A 80 9.39 9.08 -1.76
CA TYR A 80 7.99 9.24 -1.35
C TYR A 80 7.84 9.24 0.18
N PHE A 81 8.46 8.28 0.87
CA PHE A 81 8.46 8.22 2.33
C PHE A 81 9.09 9.47 2.95
N LYS A 82 10.26 9.88 2.46
CA LYS A 82 10.99 11.06 2.94
C LYS A 82 10.18 12.34 2.74
N THR A 83 9.45 12.49 1.64
CA THR A 83 8.56 13.63 1.41
C THR A 83 7.41 13.66 2.42
N MET A 84 6.74 12.53 2.65
CA MET A 84 5.68 12.44 3.66
C MET A 84 6.20 12.78 5.06
N GLN A 85 7.34 12.18 5.44
CA GLN A 85 7.96 12.41 6.74
C GLN A 85 8.38 13.87 6.92
N LYS A 86 9.10 14.45 5.95
CA LYS A 86 9.53 15.85 5.98
C LYS A 86 8.34 16.80 6.11
N SER A 87 7.23 16.52 5.41
CA SER A 87 6.04 17.35 5.53
C SER A 87 5.41 17.26 6.92
N MET A 88 5.19 16.05 7.44
CA MET A 88 4.59 15.84 8.76
C MET A 88 5.47 16.40 9.88
N ASP A 89 6.78 16.23 9.81
CA ASP A 89 7.72 16.80 10.77
C ASP A 89 7.64 18.33 10.86
N SER A 90 7.13 19.00 9.82
CA SER A 90 6.92 20.44 9.83
C SER A 90 5.67 20.90 10.61
N TYR A 91 4.81 19.96 10.98
CA TYR A 91 3.59 20.14 11.78
C TYR A 91 3.67 19.52 13.18
N ILE A 92 4.53 18.52 13.39
CA ILE A 92 4.57 17.74 14.63
C ILE A 92 5.78 18.11 15.48
N ALA A 93 5.52 18.67 16.66
CA ALA A 93 6.54 18.93 17.67
C ALA A 93 7.11 17.62 18.25
N ASN A 94 8.28 17.69 18.90
CA ASN A 94 8.95 16.52 19.48
C ASN A 94 8.13 15.80 20.56
N ASP A 95 7.27 16.52 21.27
CA ASP A 95 6.36 16.00 22.29
C ASP A 95 5.04 15.44 21.70
N GLY A 96 4.81 15.61 20.39
CA GLY A 96 3.61 15.16 19.68
C GLY A 96 2.53 16.22 19.51
N VAL A 97 2.75 17.47 19.92
CA VAL A 97 1.80 18.56 19.65
C VAL A 97 1.71 18.83 18.14
N ILE A 98 0.48 18.92 17.63
CA ILE A 98 0.20 19.27 16.23
C ILE A 98 0.06 20.80 16.11
N TYR A 99 0.98 21.44 15.39
CA TYR A 99 0.88 22.87 15.09
C TYR A 99 -0.33 23.18 14.19
N ASN A 100 -0.98 24.30 14.48
CA ASN A 100 -2.16 24.80 13.74
C ASN A 100 -3.36 23.85 13.73
N TYR A 101 -3.42 22.94 14.69
CA TYR A 101 -4.57 22.10 15.01
C TYR A 101 -5.21 22.59 16.31
N LYS A 102 -6.55 22.63 16.35
CA LYS A 102 -7.34 22.99 17.53
C LYS A 102 -8.40 21.92 17.76
N HIS A 103 -8.22 21.14 18.83
CA HIS A 103 -9.15 20.09 19.24
C HIS A 103 -10.58 20.63 19.41
N THR A 104 -10.73 21.82 19.99
CA THR A 104 -12.03 22.43 20.32
C THR A 104 -12.84 22.90 19.10
N ASP A 105 -12.25 22.89 17.91
CA ASP A 105 -12.98 23.13 16.66
C ASP A 105 -13.85 21.92 16.28
N PHE A 106 -13.56 20.73 16.83
CA PHE A 106 -14.18 19.44 16.48
C PHE A 106 -14.43 19.33 14.98
N ASN A 107 -13.39 19.62 14.18
CA ASN A 107 -13.46 19.60 12.74
C ASN A 107 -12.97 18.23 12.25
N ILE A 108 -13.86 17.41 11.70
CA ILE A 108 -13.50 16.05 11.28
C ILE A 108 -12.45 16.05 10.16
N ASP A 109 -12.37 17.12 9.36
CA ASP A 109 -11.32 17.26 8.33
C ASP A 109 -9.91 17.21 8.92
N ASN A 110 -9.73 17.69 10.16
CA ASN A 110 -8.42 17.68 10.81
C ASN A 110 -7.91 16.26 11.10
N VAL A 111 -8.80 15.26 11.10
CA VAL A 111 -8.47 13.88 11.47
C VAL A 111 -7.77 13.14 10.33
N LYS A 112 -8.04 13.50 9.08
CA LYS A 112 -7.61 12.74 7.89
C LYS A 112 -6.10 12.47 7.84
N ASN A 113 -5.30 13.47 8.19
CA ASN A 113 -3.83 13.37 8.19
C ASN A 113 -3.29 12.39 9.26
N GLY A 114 -4.13 11.95 10.20
CA GLY A 114 -3.80 10.96 11.21
C GLY A 114 -3.33 9.63 10.63
N ARG A 115 -3.78 9.24 9.44
CA ARG A 115 -3.30 8.00 8.78
C ARG A 115 -1.83 8.09 8.39
N THR A 116 -1.40 9.24 7.87
CA THR A 116 0.03 9.47 7.60
C THR A 116 0.85 9.41 8.90
N LEU A 117 0.33 9.94 10.02
CA LEU A 117 0.99 9.83 11.32
C LEU A 117 1.10 8.38 11.80
N LEU A 118 0.04 7.58 11.63
CA LEU A 118 0.05 6.16 11.97
C LEU A 118 1.04 5.37 11.11
N MET A 119 1.08 5.62 9.80
CA MET A 119 2.08 5.01 8.91
C MET A 119 3.51 5.37 9.37
N LEU A 120 3.79 6.65 9.62
CA LEU A 120 5.10 7.09 10.10
C LEU A 120 5.45 6.45 11.44
N TYR A 121 4.49 6.32 12.36
CA TYR A 121 4.69 5.63 13.63
C TYR A 121 5.02 4.15 13.43
N LYS A 122 4.20 3.40 12.67
CA LYS A 122 4.38 1.96 12.42
C LYS A 122 5.73 1.65 11.76
N VAL A 123 6.23 2.55 10.91
CA VAL A 123 7.48 2.38 10.16
C VAL A 123 8.71 2.84 10.96
N THR A 124 8.59 3.89 11.77
CA THR A 124 9.76 4.51 12.45
C THR A 124 9.84 4.24 13.95
N GLY A 125 8.74 3.84 14.58
CA GLY A 125 8.61 3.73 16.03
C GLY A 125 8.63 5.07 16.79
N GLN A 126 8.70 6.21 16.10
CA GLN A 126 8.82 7.52 16.76
C GLN A 126 7.52 7.91 17.47
N GLN A 127 7.60 8.03 18.79
CA GLN A 127 6.45 8.28 19.67
C GLN A 127 5.75 9.61 19.43
N LYS A 128 6.43 10.63 18.88
CA LYS A 128 5.81 11.92 18.54
C LYS A 128 4.62 11.75 17.57
N TYR A 129 4.72 10.82 16.61
CA TYR A 129 3.65 10.56 15.66
C TYR A 129 2.48 9.82 16.31
N PHE A 130 2.75 8.86 17.20
CA PHE A 130 1.70 8.17 17.95
C PHE A 130 0.94 9.14 18.83
N LYS A 131 1.63 9.98 19.63
CA LYS A 131 0.99 11.01 20.48
C LYS A 131 0.15 12.01 19.68
N ALA A 132 0.65 12.44 18.52
CA ALA A 132 -0.10 13.29 17.61
C ALA A 132 -1.38 12.59 17.11
N ALA A 133 -1.27 11.33 16.66
CA ALA A 133 -2.42 10.52 16.28
C ALA A 133 -3.40 10.33 17.46
N THR A 134 -2.91 10.10 18.68
CA THR A 134 -3.74 9.99 19.89
C THR A 134 -4.57 11.26 20.13
N SER A 135 -4.01 12.44 19.85
CA SER A 135 -4.75 13.71 19.97
C SER A 135 -5.93 13.79 18.99
N LEU A 136 -5.78 13.22 17.78
CA LEU A 136 -6.86 13.13 16.79
C LEU A 136 -7.90 12.05 17.17
N TRP A 137 -7.45 10.93 17.71
CA TRP A 137 -8.33 9.90 18.29
C TRP A 137 -9.18 10.47 19.41
N ASN A 138 -8.59 11.23 20.33
CA ASN A 138 -9.31 11.89 21.42
C ASN A 138 -10.36 12.88 20.91
N GLN A 139 -10.09 13.59 19.80
CA GLN A 139 -11.10 14.42 19.16
C GLN A 139 -12.32 13.58 18.74
N LEU A 140 -12.12 12.41 18.13
CA LEU A 140 -13.23 11.54 17.73
C LEU A 140 -14.04 11.02 18.92
N GLN A 141 -13.39 10.76 20.07
CA GLN A 141 -14.10 10.34 21.29
C GLN A 141 -15.04 11.42 21.82
N GLU A 142 -14.67 12.69 21.64
CA GLU A 142 -15.42 13.85 22.12
C GLU A 142 -16.19 14.59 21.02
N GLN A 143 -16.11 14.11 19.78
CA GLN A 143 -16.73 14.74 18.62
C GLN A 143 -18.25 14.81 18.84
N PRO A 144 -18.88 16.01 18.73
CA PRO A 144 -20.32 16.16 18.86
C PRO A 144 -21.08 15.26 17.88
N ARG A 145 -22.25 14.78 18.29
CA ARG A 145 -23.02 13.78 17.53
C ARG A 145 -24.47 14.19 17.32
N THR A 146 -25.08 13.71 16.25
CA THR A 146 -26.53 13.69 16.05
C THR A 146 -27.19 12.81 17.12
N LYS A 147 -28.52 12.87 17.27
CA LYS A 147 -29.26 12.02 18.21
C LYS A 147 -29.09 10.54 17.90
N GLU A 148 -28.94 10.19 16.61
CA GLU A 148 -28.66 8.81 16.20
C GLU A 148 -27.23 8.36 16.53
N GLY A 149 -26.29 9.28 16.78
CA GLY A 149 -24.91 8.99 17.17
C GLY A 149 -23.86 9.32 16.11
N GLY A 150 -24.28 9.86 14.97
CA GLY A 150 -23.38 10.20 13.86
C GLY A 150 -22.59 11.46 14.12
N PHE A 151 -21.31 11.49 13.73
CA PHE A 151 -20.45 12.65 13.95
C PHE A 151 -20.96 13.89 13.25
N TRP A 152 -21.06 15.00 13.98
CA TRP A 152 -21.17 16.31 13.35
C TRP A 152 -19.93 16.53 12.49
N HIS A 153 -20.13 17.07 11.29
CA HIS A 153 -19.02 17.33 10.38
C HIS A 153 -18.02 18.32 11.02
N LYS A 154 -18.54 19.38 11.65
CA LYS A 154 -17.75 20.34 12.46
C LYS A 154 -18.58 20.88 13.61
N LYS A 155 -17.94 21.40 14.67
CA LYS A 155 -18.67 22.15 15.73
C LYS A 155 -19.53 23.28 15.18
N ILE A 156 -19.06 23.95 14.12
CA ILE A 156 -19.77 25.04 13.44
C ILE A 156 -20.91 24.58 12.52
N TYR A 157 -21.06 23.26 12.30
CA TYR A 157 -22.13 22.64 11.52
C TYR A 157 -22.91 21.68 12.41
N PRO A 158 -23.68 22.20 13.38
CA PRO A 158 -24.36 21.37 14.36
C PRO A 158 -25.42 20.48 13.70
N ASN A 159 -25.52 19.23 14.18
CA ASN A 159 -26.47 18.21 13.73
C ASN A 159 -26.30 17.77 12.26
N GLN A 160 -25.20 18.13 11.62
CA GLN A 160 -24.96 17.86 10.21
C GLN A 160 -23.94 16.73 10.02
N MET A 161 -24.32 15.71 9.25
CA MET A 161 -23.39 14.72 8.72
C MET A 161 -23.21 14.94 7.22
N TRP A 162 -21.97 14.98 6.76
CA TRP A 162 -21.62 15.11 5.33
C TRP A 162 -20.86 13.86 4.90
N LEU A 163 -21.07 13.41 3.66
CA LEU A 163 -20.39 12.21 3.12
C LEU A 163 -18.86 12.31 3.21
N ASP A 164 -18.33 13.51 3.02
CA ASP A 164 -16.91 13.85 3.15
C ASP A 164 -16.34 13.40 4.49
N GLY A 165 -17.08 13.66 5.58
CA GLY A 165 -16.66 13.34 6.95
C GLY A 165 -16.34 11.87 7.17
N LEU A 166 -16.98 10.97 6.41
CA LEU A 166 -16.75 9.54 6.52
C LEU A 166 -15.33 9.18 6.07
N TYR A 167 -14.82 9.83 5.01
CA TYR A 167 -13.44 9.60 4.60
C TYR A 167 -12.42 10.28 5.50
N MET A 168 -12.78 11.42 6.10
CA MET A 168 -11.88 12.16 6.97
C MET A 168 -11.68 11.47 8.33
N GLY A 169 -12.73 10.87 8.88
CA GLY A 169 -12.73 10.22 10.19
C GLY A 169 -12.53 8.71 10.14
N GLU A 170 -13.39 7.98 9.42
CA GLU A 170 -13.56 6.54 9.65
C GLU A 170 -12.35 5.68 9.30
N PRO A 171 -11.63 5.89 8.17
CA PRO A 171 -10.41 5.14 7.89
C PRO A 171 -9.33 5.31 8.98
N PHE A 172 -9.17 6.53 9.51
CA PHE A 172 -8.26 6.78 10.63
C PHE A 172 -8.77 6.11 11.90
N TYR A 173 -10.07 6.23 12.18
CA TYR A 173 -10.69 5.67 13.37
C TYR A 173 -10.49 4.14 13.43
N ALA A 174 -10.73 3.45 12.31
CA ALA A 174 -10.51 2.01 12.17
C ALA A 174 -9.05 1.61 12.32
N GLU A 175 -8.13 2.37 11.70
CA GLU A 175 -6.70 2.07 11.75
C GLU A 175 -6.11 2.28 13.16
N TYR A 176 -6.55 3.33 13.86
CA TYR A 176 -6.14 3.60 15.24
C TYR A 176 -6.74 2.55 16.19
N ALA A 177 -8.03 2.24 16.07
CA ALA A 177 -8.71 1.23 16.88
C ALA A 177 -8.05 -0.15 16.77
N ALA A 178 -7.72 -0.58 15.55
CA ALA A 178 -6.98 -1.83 15.32
C ALA A 178 -5.59 -1.80 16.00
N LEU A 179 -4.88 -0.68 15.89
CA LEU A 179 -3.55 -0.52 16.47
C LEU A 179 -3.58 -0.63 18.00
N ILE A 180 -4.59 -0.07 18.66
CA ILE A 180 -4.72 -0.13 20.13
C ILE A 180 -5.58 -1.29 20.65
N LYS A 181 -6.12 -2.13 19.75
CA LYS A 181 -7.02 -3.26 20.05
C LYS A 181 -8.33 -2.84 20.76
N GLU A 182 -8.93 -1.74 20.32
CA GLU A 182 -10.23 -1.26 20.84
C GLU A 182 -11.39 -1.78 19.98
N ASP A 183 -11.86 -3.00 20.28
CA ASP A 183 -12.87 -3.68 19.46
C ASP A 183 -14.22 -2.95 19.41
N LYS A 184 -14.61 -2.23 20.48
CA LYS A 184 -15.90 -1.52 20.55
C LYS A 184 -15.99 -0.37 19.56
N ALA A 185 -14.86 0.19 19.13
CA ALA A 185 -14.84 1.26 18.14
C ALA A 185 -15.41 0.81 16.78
N PHE A 186 -15.27 -0.47 16.41
CA PHE A 186 -15.77 -0.97 15.13
C PHE A 186 -17.29 -0.97 15.02
N ASP A 187 -18.00 -1.03 16.15
CA ASP A 187 -19.45 -0.86 16.19
C ASP A 187 -19.86 0.58 15.86
N ASP A 188 -19.14 1.56 16.41
CA ASP A 188 -19.37 2.99 16.13
C ASP A 188 -19.03 3.31 14.67
N ILE A 189 -17.84 2.90 14.21
CA ILE A 189 -17.40 3.07 12.82
C ILE A 189 -18.45 2.54 11.84
N ALA A 190 -18.92 1.30 12.03
CA ALA A 190 -19.93 0.73 11.15
C ALA A 190 -21.25 1.51 11.21
N ASN A 191 -21.63 2.01 12.38
CA ASN A 191 -22.84 2.79 12.54
C ASN A 191 -22.78 4.13 11.80
N GLN A 192 -21.61 4.81 11.74
CA GLN A 192 -21.44 6.05 10.96
C GLN A 192 -21.87 5.86 9.50
N PHE A 193 -21.47 4.73 8.88
CA PHE A 193 -21.90 4.37 7.54
C PHE A 193 -23.39 4.05 7.46
N ILE A 194 -23.91 3.28 8.42
CA ILE A 194 -25.32 2.84 8.46
C ILE A 194 -26.27 4.04 8.61
N TRP A 195 -25.93 5.02 9.45
CA TRP A 195 -26.76 6.22 9.64
C TRP A 195 -26.75 7.11 8.40
N MET A 196 -25.60 7.30 7.74
CA MET A 196 -25.57 8.02 6.47
C MET A 196 -26.33 7.27 5.38
N GLU A 197 -26.15 5.96 5.27
CA GLU A 197 -26.91 5.11 4.35
C GLU A 197 -28.42 5.31 4.53
N LYS A 198 -28.90 5.26 5.78
CA LYS A 198 -30.31 5.44 6.12
C LYS A 198 -30.83 6.83 5.74
N ASN A 199 -30.07 7.87 6.07
CA ASN A 199 -30.59 9.24 6.05
C ASN A 199 -30.31 10.00 4.76
N SER A 200 -29.26 9.67 3.99
CA SER A 200 -28.89 10.42 2.79
C SER A 200 -29.14 9.70 1.47
N VAL A 201 -29.45 8.39 1.47
CA VAL A 201 -29.79 7.67 0.22
C VAL A 201 -31.12 8.14 -0.35
N ASP A 202 -31.12 8.47 -1.64
CA ASP A 202 -32.33 8.57 -2.44
C ASP A 202 -32.81 7.17 -2.86
N GLY A 203 -34.06 6.86 -2.53
CA GLY A 203 -34.65 5.54 -2.79
C GLY A 203 -34.87 5.25 -4.28
N LYS A 204 -34.85 6.26 -5.15
CA LYS A 204 -35.07 6.08 -6.60
C LYS A 204 -33.78 5.75 -7.33
N THR A 205 -32.75 6.57 -7.14
CA THR A 205 -31.46 6.46 -7.84
C THR A 205 -30.48 5.56 -7.11
N GLY A 206 -30.62 5.44 -5.79
CA GLY A 206 -29.61 4.84 -4.91
C GLY A 206 -28.38 5.74 -4.69
N LEU A 207 -28.36 6.98 -5.18
CA LEU A 207 -27.31 7.95 -4.89
C LEU A 207 -27.51 8.57 -3.50
N MET A 208 -26.47 9.20 -2.94
CA MET A 208 -26.52 9.85 -1.63
C MET A 208 -26.35 11.35 -1.76
N TYR A 209 -27.23 12.09 -1.09
CA TYR A 209 -27.11 13.54 -0.99
C TYR A 209 -25.85 13.93 -0.21
N HIS A 210 -25.20 15.04 -0.61
CA HIS A 210 -23.93 15.50 -0.02
C HIS A 210 -23.98 15.62 1.51
N GLY A 211 -25.01 16.30 2.02
CA GLY A 211 -25.20 16.52 3.45
C GLY A 211 -26.59 16.16 3.94
N TRP A 212 -26.66 15.84 5.23
CA TRP A 212 -27.89 15.64 5.99
C TRP A 212 -27.82 16.43 7.30
N ASP A 213 -28.82 17.28 7.54
CA ASP A 213 -29.05 18.00 8.79
C ASP A 213 -30.21 17.35 9.55
N GLU A 214 -29.91 16.66 10.64
CA GLU A 214 -30.93 16.00 11.49
C GLU A 214 -31.93 17.02 12.07
N SER A 215 -31.48 18.25 12.32
CA SER A 215 -32.32 19.32 12.87
C SER A 215 -33.20 20.01 11.83
N LYS A 216 -32.84 19.90 10.55
CA LYS A 216 -33.53 20.50 9.39
C LYS A 216 -33.59 22.04 9.44
N VAL A 217 -32.72 22.66 10.24
CA VAL A 217 -32.70 24.11 10.47
C VAL A 217 -31.94 24.81 9.34
N GLU A 218 -30.92 24.19 8.76
CA GLU A 218 -30.19 24.75 7.62
C GLU A 218 -31.12 25.07 6.44
N GLN A 219 -30.84 26.16 5.72
CA GLN A 219 -31.68 26.61 4.60
C GLN A 219 -31.60 25.66 3.41
N TRP A 220 -30.43 25.05 3.17
CA TRP A 220 -30.24 24.03 2.14
C TRP A 220 -30.94 22.70 2.45
N ALA A 221 -31.30 22.46 3.73
CA ALA A 221 -31.85 21.19 4.17
C ALA A 221 -33.34 21.10 3.84
N ASP A 222 -33.72 20.03 3.14
CA ASP A 222 -35.12 19.70 2.90
C ASP A 222 -35.89 19.58 4.23
N LYS A 223 -37.05 20.22 4.32
CA LYS A 223 -37.78 20.35 5.58
C LYS A 223 -38.44 19.06 6.05
N THR A 224 -38.56 18.06 5.18
CA THR A 224 -39.08 16.74 5.53
C THR A 224 -37.97 15.77 5.93
N THR A 225 -36.89 15.74 5.15
CA THR A 225 -35.85 14.72 5.21
C THR A 225 -34.52 15.20 5.81
N GLY A 226 -34.26 16.51 5.81
CA GLY A 226 -32.99 17.11 6.23
C GLY A 226 -31.88 17.03 5.18
N ARG A 227 -32.16 16.51 3.98
CA ARG A 227 -31.15 16.25 2.93
C ARG A 227 -30.81 17.51 2.16
N SER A 228 -29.56 17.62 1.71
CA SER A 228 -29.14 18.64 0.73
C SER A 228 -29.73 18.38 -0.66
N PRO A 229 -29.73 19.35 -1.59
CA PRO A 229 -30.50 19.24 -2.83
C PRO A 229 -29.94 18.29 -3.91
N HIS A 230 -28.62 18.02 -3.94
CA HIS A 230 -27.97 17.33 -5.07
C HIS A 230 -26.98 16.23 -4.67
N PHE A 231 -26.72 15.33 -5.64
CA PHE A 231 -25.74 14.25 -5.56
C PHE A 231 -24.39 14.71 -6.11
N TRP A 232 -23.61 15.35 -5.26
CA TRP A 232 -22.29 15.83 -5.63
C TRP A 232 -21.28 14.68 -5.77
N GLY A 233 -20.61 14.62 -6.92
CA GLY A 233 -19.74 13.53 -7.34
C GLY A 233 -18.61 13.27 -6.36
N ARG A 234 -17.90 14.31 -5.90
CA ARG A 234 -16.78 14.11 -4.96
C ARG A 234 -17.25 13.66 -3.57
N ALA A 235 -18.37 14.16 -3.06
CA ALA A 235 -18.91 13.67 -1.79
C ALA A 235 -19.24 12.17 -1.85
N MET A 236 -19.87 11.72 -2.94
CA MET A 236 -20.04 10.28 -3.20
C MET A 236 -18.69 9.56 -3.33
N GLY A 237 -17.72 10.16 -4.01
CA GLY A 237 -16.36 9.64 -4.12
C GLY A 237 -15.72 9.35 -2.77
N TRP A 238 -15.76 10.32 -1.84
CA TRP A 238 -15.26 10.15 -0.47
C TRP A 238 -15.92 9.00 0.27
N TYR A 239 -17.24 8.88 0.16
CA TYR A 239 -17.97 7.78 0.78
C TYR A 239 -17.51 6.41 0.27
N GLY A 240 -17.32 6.28 -1.05
CA GLY A 240 -16.79 5.07 -1.68
C GLY A 240 -15.39 4.71 -1.20
N MET A 241 -14.49 5.70 -1.17
CA MET A 241 -13.14 5.51 -0.66
C MET A 241 -13.12 5.10 0.82
N ALA A 242 -13.98 5.72 1.64
CA ALA A 242 -14.08 5.41 3.05
C ALA A 242 -14.51 3.95 3.27
N LEU A 243 -15.52 3.46 2.53
CA LEU A 243 -15.97 2.07 2.61
C LEU A 243 -14.84 1.07 2.35
N VAL A 244 -14.04 1.27 1.30
CA VAL A 244 -12.96 0.32 0.96
C VAL A 244 -11.74 0.43 1.87
N ASP A 245 -11.47 1.61 2.43
CA ASP A 245 -10.30 1.84 3.29
C ASP A 245 -10.53 1.40 4.73
N VAL A 246 -11.75 1.58 5.25
CA VAL A 246 -12.11 1.09 6.60
C VAL A 246 -11.97 -0.43 6.67
N LEU A 247 -12.36 -1.13 5.60
CA LEU A 247 -12.28 -2.58 5.51
C LEU A 247 -10.84 -3.15 5.57
N ASP A 248 -9.80 -2.34 5.37
CA ASP A 248 -8.41 -2.79 5.53
C ASP A 248 -8.07 -3.15 6.99
N ASN A 249 -8.72 -2.50 7.96
CA ASN A 249 -8.50 -2.71 9.39
C ASN A 249 -9.75 -3.22 10.13
N PHE A 250 -10.87 -3.40 9.42
CA PHE A 250 -12.12 -3.87 10.02
C PHE A 250 -12.07 -5.39 10.27
N PRO A 251 -12.39 -5.89 11.48
CA PRO A 251 -12.27 -7.31 11.79
C PRO A 251 -13.15 -8.17 10.86
N VAL A 252 -12.56 -9.23 10.30
CA VAL A 252 -13.18 -10.04 9.25
C VAL A 252 -14.48 -10.70 9.72
N ASP A 253 -14.54 -11.08 11.00
CA ASP A 253 -15.68 -11.76 11.63
C ASP A 253 -16.64 -10.82 12.37
N HIS A 254 -16.43 -9.50 12.29
CA HIS A 254 -17.27 -8.54 12.99
C HIS A 254 -18.72 -8.56 12.42
N PRO A 255 -19.78 -8.63 13.26
CA PRO A 255 -21.16 -8.82 12.80
C PRO A 255 -21.67 -7.76 11.82
N LYS A 256 -21.20 -6.51 11.95
CA LYS A 256 -21.58 -5.40 11.07
C LYS A 256 -20.74 -5.29 9.79
N ARG A 257 -19.70 -6.11 9.60
CA ARG A 257 -18.90 -6.09 8.36
C ARG A 257 -19.77 -6.34 7.12
N LYS A 258 -20.78 -7.22 7.26
CA LYS A 258 -21.78 -7.49 6.19
C LYS A 258 -22.59 -6.25 5.80
N ASN A 259 -22.85 -5.33 6.74
CA ASN A 259 -23.55 -4.09 6.45
C ASN A 259 -22.67 -3.20 5.56
N LEU A 260 -21.38 -3.04 5.89
CA LEU A 260 -20.45 -2.26 5.07
C LEU A 260 -20.32 -2.83 3.65
N LEU A 261 -20.22 -4.15 3.50
CA LEU A 261 -20.18 -4.80 2.19
C LEU A 261 -21.48 -4.63 1.40
N SER A 262 -22.63 -4.70 2.06
CA SER A 262 -23.94 -4.45 1.43
C SER A 262 -24.06 -3.01 0.94
N ILE A 263 -23.64 -2.05 1.76
CA ILE A 263 -23.61 -0.62 1.42
C ILE A 263 -22.67 -0.38 0.23
N LEU A 264 -21.48 -0.98 0.24
CA LEU A 264 -20.54 -0.91 -0.88
C LEU A 264 -21.14 -1.47 -2.17
N ASN A 265 -21.88 -2.57 -2.11
CA ASN A 265 -22.56 -3.13 -3.27
C ASN A 265 -23.68 -2.23 -3.82
N ARG A 266 -24.47 -1.58 -2.93
CA ARG A 266 -25.45 -0.57 -3.35
C ARG A 266 -24.74 0.62 -4.01
N PHE A 267 -23.72 1.17 -3.35
CA PHE A 267 -22.91 2.27 -3.85
C PHE A 267 -22.36 1.98 -5.24
N ALA A 268 -21.73 0.81 -5.40
CA ALA A 268 -21.18 0.34 -6.68
C ALA A 268 -22.24 0.28 -7.78
N THR A 269 -23.42 -0.24 -7.46
CA THR A 269 -24.56 -0.32 -8.39
C THR A 269 -25.06 1.07 -8.80
N ALA A 270 -25.20 2.00 -7.85
CA ALA A 270 -25.67 3.35 -8.14
C ALA A 270 -24.66 4.14 -8.99
N ILE A 271 -23.37 4.11 -8.64
CA ILE A 271 -22.31 4.81 -9.38
C ILE A 271 -22.13 4.24 -10.79
N GLN A 272 -22.21 2.91 -10.97
CA GLN A 272 -22.14 2.32 -12.30
C GLN A 272 -23.26 2.82 -13.22
N LYS A 273 -24.50 2.97 -12.70
CA LYS A 273 -25.66 3.42 -13.49
C LYS A 273 -25.50 4.83 -14.05
N VAL A 274 -24.76 5.70 -13.35
CA VAL A 274 -24.55 7.10 -13.74
C VAL A 274 -23.19 7.36 -14.40
N GLN A 275 -22.44 6.31 -14.75
CA GLN A 275 -21.23 6.45 -15.56
C GLN A 275 -21.60 6.86 -16.99
N ASP A 276 -21.01 7.95 -17.50
CA ASP A 276 -21.25 8.38 -18.88
C ASP A 276 -20.78 7.28 -19.86
N PRO A 277 -21.67 6.73 -20.71
CA PRO A 277 -21.31 5.63 -21.58
C PRO A 277 -20.26 6.02 -22.63
N LYS A 278 -20.13 7.30 -22.99
CA LYS A 278 -19.20 7.76 -24.05
C LYS A 278 -17.78 7.95 -23.52
N SER A 279 -17.62 8.74 -22.47
CA SER A 279 -16.31 9.06 -21.89
C SER A 279 -15.83 8.04 -20.86
N GLY A 280 -16.75 7.32 -20.21
CA GLY A 280 -16.46 6.51 -19.03
C GLY A 280 -16.35 7.30 -17.73
N LEU A 281 -16.56 8.61 -17.76
CA LEU A 281 -16.40 9.50 -16.61
C LEU A 281 -17.72 9.72 -15.88
N TRP A 282 -17.64 10.50 -14.80
CA TRP A 282 -18.79 10.93 -14.01
C TRP A 282 -18.86 12.45 -13.95
N TYR A 283 -20.09 12.97 -13.94
CA TYR A 283 -20.36 14.39 -13.84
C TYR A 283 -20.19 14.91 -12.40
N ASP A 284 -19.97 16.22 -12.24
CA ASP A 284 -19.92 16.88 -10.93
C ASP A 284 -21.26 16.72 -10.17
N ILE A 285 -22.39 16.91 -10.86
CA ILE A 285 -23.71 16.50 -10.36
C ILE A 285 -24.15 15.23 -11.10
N LEU A 286 -24.17 14.11 -10.37
CA LEU A 286 -24.14 12.77 -10.96
C LEU A 286 -25.39 12.41 -11.78
N ASP A 287 -26.57 12.89 -11.38
CA ASP A 287 -27.84 12.56 -12.02
C ASP A 287 -28.30 13.58 -13.07
N MET A 288 -27.46 14.57 -13.38
CA MET A 288 -27.80 15.66 -14.31
C MET A 288 -26.85 15.75 -15.51
N PRO A 289 -26.67 14.68 -16.31
CA PRO A 289 -25.72 14.66 -17.43
C PRO A 289 -26.05 15.69 -18.54
N ASN A 290 -27.31 16.09 -18.64
CA ASN A 290 -27.80 17.10 -19.59
C ASN A 290 -28.02 18.49 -18.94
N GLY A 291 -27.64 18.66 -17.68
CA GLY A 291 -27.77 19.93 -16.98
C GLY A 291 -26.80 20.97 -17.56
N LYS A 292 -27.29 22.19 -17.78
CA LYS A 292 -26.50 23.27 -18.40
C LYS A 292 -25.30 23.61 -17.51
N GLY A 293 -24.10 23.45 -18.07
CA GLY A 293 -22.84 23.77 -17.39
C GLY A 293 -22.27 22.64 -16.55
N ASN A 294 -22.96 21.49 -16.42
CA ASN A 294 -22.35 20.31 -15.82
C ASN A 294 -21.13 19.86 -16.62
N TYR A 295 -20.19 19.21 -15.94
CA TYR A 295 -18.95 18.75 -16.54
C TYR A 295 -18.50 17.44 -15.90
N HIS A 296 -17.69 16.67 -16.63
CA HIS A 296 -17.01 15.52 -16.05
C HIS A 296 -15.97 16.00 -15.04
N GLU A 297 -16.03 15.48 -13.81
CA GLU A 297 -15.19 15.94 -12.71
C GLU A 297 -14.11 14.91 -12.39
N ALA A 298 -12.86 15.39 -12.32
CA ALA A 298 -11.68 14.53 -12.28
C ALA A 298 -11.48 13.84 -10.94
N SER A 299 -11.77 14.53 -9.83
CA SER A 299 -11.60 13.95 -8.49
C SER A 299 -12.60 12.82 -8.25
N ALA A 300 -13.90 13.04 -8.46
CA ALA A 300 -14.97 12.07 -8.35
C ALA A 300 -14.70 10.85 -9.23
N SER A 301 -14.37 11.06 -10.51
CA SER A 301 -14.04 9.97 -11.43
C SER A 301 -12.86 9.14 -10.93
N SER A 302 -11.82 9.78 -10.40
CA SER A 302 -10.67 9.09 -9.82
C SER A 302 -11.04 8.30 -8.56
N MET A 303 -11.85 8.88 -7.67
CA MET A 303 -12.32 8.21 -6.44
C MET A 303 -13.17 6.97 -6.75
N PHE A 304 -14.02 7.04 -7.76
CA PHE A 304 -14.81 5.88 -8.20
C PHE A 304 -13.92 4.80 -8.81
N VAL A 305 -12.97 5.16 -9.67
CA VAL A 305 -11.99 4.19 -10.21
C VAL A 305 -11.21 3.51 -9.09
N TYR A 306 -10.71 4.27 -8.12
CA TYR A 306 -10.03 3.72 -6.94
C TYR A 306 -10.94 2.75 -6.17
N THR A 307 -12.16 3.17 -5.86
CA THR A 307 -13.12 2.37 -5.10
C THR A 307 -13.41 1.03 -5.80
N PHE A 308 -13.75 1.05 -7.09
CA PHE A 308 -14.03 -0.18 -7.84
C PHE A 308 -12.79 -1.06 -7.98
N ALA A 309 -11.63 -0.50 -8.34
CA ALA A 309 -10.40 -1.26 -8.53
C ALA A 309 -9.95 -1.94 -7.23
N LYS A 310 -9.92 -1.19 -6.12
CA LYS A 310 -9.57 -1.71 -4.80
C LYS A 310 -10.59 -2.75 -4.32
N ALA A 311 -11.89 -2.47 -4.42
CA ALA A 311 -12.93 -3.40 -3.99
C ALA A 311 -12.87 -4.74 -4.76
N VAL A 312 -12.56 -4.72 -6.06
CA VAL A 312 -12.35 -5.96 -6.83
C VAL A 312 -11.07 -6.67 -6.39
N ARG A 313 -9.95 -5.93 -6.23
CA ARG A 313 -8.66 -6.51 -5.81
C ARG A 313 -8.77 -7.19 -4.45
N MET A 314 -9.51 -6.59 -3.53
CA MET A 314 -9.73 -7.12 -2.17
C MET A 314 -10.86 -8.16 -2.10
N GLY A 315 -11.56 -8.43 -3.20
CA GLY A 315 -12.67 -9.38 -3.24
C GLY A 315 -13.95 -8.92 -2.55
N TYR A 316 -14.10 -7.62 -2.29
CA TYR A 316 -15.32 -7.03 -1.72
C TYR A 316 -16.44 -6.89 -2.75
N LEU A 317 -16.08 -6.74 -4.03
CA LEU A 317 -17.00 -6.72 -5.16
C LEU A 317 -16.67 -7.80 -6.20
N PRO A 318 -17.66 -8.29 -6.96
CA PRO A 318 -17.43 -9.19 -8.09
C PRO A 318 -16.44 -8.62 -9.12
N LYS A 319 -15.62 -9.50 -9.72
CA LYS A 319 -14.62 -9.12 -10.74
C LYS A 319 -15.19 -8.33 -11.94
N THR A 320 -16.48 -8.49 -12.23
CA THR A 320 -17.18 -7.76 -13.31
C THR A 320 -17.16 -6.25 -13.13
N TYR A 321 -17.10 -5.74 -11.90
CA TYR A 321 -17.00 -4.30 -11.63
C TYR A 321 -15.65 -3.69 -12.07
N PHE A 322 -14.62 -4.50 -12.33
CA PHE A 322 -13.35 -3.99 -12.84
C PHE A 322 -13.52 -3.31 -14.21
N ALA A 323 -14.49 -3.72 -15.01
CA ALA A 323 -14.80 -3.06 -16.29
C ALA A 323 -15.22 -1.60 -16.10
N VAL A 324 -15.90 -1.28 -14.99
CA VAL A 324 -16.29 0.09 -14.63
C VAL A 324 -15.05 0.93 -14.32
N ALA A 325 -14.13 0.37 -13.51
CA ALA A 325 -12.86 1.00 -13.17
C ALA A 325 -11.97 1.22 -14.40
N ASP A 326 -11.80 0.20 -15.25
CA ASP A 326 -10.99 0.28 -16.46
C ASP A 326 -11.53 1.32 -17.45
N LYS A 327 -12.85 1.36 -17.65
CA LYS A 327 -13.50 2.37 -18.48
C LYS A 327 -13.30 3.78 -17.92
N GLY A 328 -13.48 3.96 -16.62
CA GLY A 328 -13.25 5.24 -15.94
C GLY A 328 -11.79 5.69 -16.04
N TYR A 329 -10.84 4.78 -15.84
CA TYR A 329 -9.41 5.10 -15.92
C TYR A 329 -8.98 5.49 -17.33
N LYS A 330 -9.54 4.84 -18.37
CA LYS A 330 -9.35 5.26 -19.77
C LYS A 330 -9.88 6.67 -20.00
N GLY A 331 -11.09 6.98 -19.52
CA GLY A 331 -11.66 8.33 -19.57
C GLY A 331 -10.77 9.37 -18.90
N ILE A 332 -10.26 9.08 -17.69
CA ILE A 332 -9.38 9.99 -16.94
C ILE A 332 -8.12 10.30 -17.75
N LYS A 333 -7.46 9.27 -18.29
CA LYS A 333 -6.24 9.45 -19.10
C LYS A 333 -6.48 10.30 -20.34
N THR A 334 -7.64 10.16 -20.98
CA THR A 334 -7.96 10.89 -22.20
C THR A 334 -8.40 12.33 -21.92
N SER A 335 -9.16 12.57 -20.86
CA SER A 335 -9.82 13.87 -20.62
C SER A 335 -9.09 14.78 -19.64
N PHE A 336 -8.39 14.21 -18.65
CA PHE A 336 -7.86 14.99 -17.53
C PHE A 336 -6.33 15.02 -17.47
N ILE A 337 -5.66 14.00 -17.99
CA ILE A 337 -4.20 13.93 -17.98
C ILE A 337 -3.61 14.74 -19.13
N GLU A 338 -2.77 15.70 -18.76
CA GLU A 338 -2.03 16.54 -19.71
C GLU A 338 -0.54 16.29 -19.53
N ARG A 339 0.14 15.89 -20.61
CA ARG A 339 1.59 15.67 -20.59
C ARG A 339 2.33 16.99 -20.45
N VAL A 340 3.24 17.07 -19.48
CA VAL A 340 4.19 18.17 -19.31
C VAL A 340 5.50 17.82 -20.02
N ASP A 341 6.06 16.66 -19.71
CA ASP A 341 7.28 16.13 -20.33
C ASP A 341 7.31 14.58 -20.23
N ALA A 342 8.48 13.95 -20.43
CA ALA A 342 8.64 12.50 -20.37
C ALA A 342 8.36 11.91 -18.97
N ASP A 343 8.50 12.73 -17.92
CA ASP A 343 8.48 12.33 -16.52
C ASP A 343 7.34 12.97 -15.73
N ARG A 344 6.59 13.90 -16.31
CA ARG A 344 5.59 14.70 -15.58
C ARG A 344 4.28 14.86 -16.36
N VAL A 345 3.19 14.87 -15.60
CA VAL A 345 1.82 15.13 -16.08
C VAL A 345 1.07 16.08 -15.15
N ASN A 346 0.10 16.81 -15.68
CA ASN A 346 -0.88 17.58 -14.92
C ASN A 346 -2.23 16.83 -14.90
N LEU A 347 -3.03 17.08 -13.85
CA LEU A 347 -4.43 16.67 -13.73
C LEU A 347 -5.32 17.90 -13.83
N LYS A 348 -6.11 17.99 -14.89
CA LYS A 348 -7.11 19.05 -15.10
C LYS A 348 -8.48 18.59 -14.60
N GLY A 349 -9.44 19.51 -14.52
CA GLY A 349 -10.85 19.16 -14.31
C GLY A 349 -11.25 18.88 -12.87
N THR A 350 -10.47 19.35 -11.88
CA THR A 350 -10.82 19.18 -10.46
C THR A 350 -11.51 20.40 -9.90
N VAL A 351 -12.68 20.26 -9.29
CA VAL A 351 -13.34 21.37 -8.58
C VAL A 351 -12.63 21.66 -7.26
N SER A 352 -12.28 22.92 -6.97
CA SER A 352 -11.43 23.29 -5.84
C SER A 352 -12.08 23.07 -4.48
N VAL A 353 -13.36 23.42 -4.34
CA VAL A 353 -14.12 23.28 -3.10
C VAL A 353 -15.61 23.24 -3.42
N SER A 354 -16.37 22.51 -2.61
CA SER A 354 -17.82 22.70 -2.50
C SER A 354 -18.21 22.40 -1.04
N GLY A 355 -19.29 23.00 -0.56
CA GLY A 355 -19.77 22.80 0.80
C GLY A 355 -21.17 23.34 0.98
N LEU A 356 -21.71 23.18 2.19
CA LEU A 356 -23.08 23.60 2.52
C LEU A 356 -23.07 24.63 3.66
N GLY A 357 -24.01 25.57 3.64
CA GLY A 357 -24.15 26.62 4.65
C GLY A 357 -22.93 27.55 4.74
N GLY A 358 -22.61 28.02 5.95
CA GLY A 358 -21.44 28.87 6.20
C GLY A 358 -21.61 30.33 5.75
N LYS A 359 -20.48 31.06 5.63
CA LYS A 359 -20.42 32.47 5.20
C LYS A 359 -19.29 32.67 4.18
N PRO A 360 -19.55 33.17 2.94
CA PRO A 360 -20.88 33.40 2.36
C PRO A 360 -21.74 32.13 2.36
N TYR A 361 -23.07 32.29 2.38
CA TYR A 361 -23.97 31.15 2.51
C TYR A 361 -23.97 30.33 1.23
N ARG A 362 -23.78 29.01 1.37
CA ARG A 362 -23.79 28.05 0.27
C ARG A 362 -25.07 27.23 0.35
N ASP A 363 -25.99 27.50 -0.56
CA ASP A 363 -27.34 26.93 -0.55
C ASP A 363 -27.42 25.48 -1.07
N GLY A 364 -26.32 24.93 -1.58
CA GLY A 364 -26.30 23.58 -2.13
C GLY A 364 -27.13 23.43 -3.40
N SER A 365 -27.50 24.52 -4.06
CA SER A 365 -28.20 24.50 -5.35
C SER A 365 -27.28 24.05 -6.48
N TYR A 366 -27.89 23.60 -7.59
CA TYR A 366 -27.16 23.25 -8.81
C TYR A 366 -26.27 24.41 -9.29
N ALA A 367 -26.80 25.63 -9.28
CA ALA A 367 -26.05 26.83 -9.65
C ALA A 367 -24.87 27.09 -8.71
N TYR A 368 -25.02 26.84 -7.40
CA TYR A 368 -23.92 26.95 -6.45
C TYR A 368 -22.79 25.96 -6.79
N TYR A 369 -23.07 24.66 -6.95
CA TYR A 369 -22.04 23.67 -7.27
C TYR A 369 -21.28 24.02 -8.55
N LEU A 370 -21.99 24.43 -9.60
CA LEU A 370 -21.37 24.82 -10.86
C LEU A 370 -20.65 26.19 -10.84
N SER A 371 -20.85 26.99 -9.79
CA SER A 371 -20.14 28.26 -9.64
C SER A 371 -18.71 28.09 -9.11
N GLU A 372 -18.41 26.94 -8.51
CA GLU A 372 -17.12 26.66 -7.91
C GLU A 372 -16.04 26.47 -8.98
N LYS A 373 -14.81 26.87 -8.64
CA LYS A 373 -13.72 26.91 -9.63
C LYS A 373 -13.21 25.50 -9.93
N VAL A 374 -13.04 25.21 -11.21
CA VAL A 374 -12.31 24.03 -11.69
C VAL A 374 -10.86 24.42 -11.94
N VAL A 375 -9.93 23.70 -11.31
CA VAL A 375 -8.50 24.02 -11.31
C VAL A 375 -7.64 22.81 -11.70
N VAL A 376 -6.36 23.06 -11.93
CA VAL A 376 -5.35 22.06 -12.29
C VAL A 376 -4.53 21.71 -11.06
N ASN A 377 -4.25 20.42 -10.89
CA ASN A 377 -3.43 19.87 -9.79
C ASN A 377 -3.93 20.24 -8.39
N ASP A 378 -5.25 20.36 -8.20
CA ASP A 378 -5.82 20.45 -6.84
C ASP A 378 -5.46 19.19 -6.04
N PRO A 379 -4.98 19.31 -4.78
CA PRO A 379 -4.55 18.16 -4.00
C PRO A 379 -5.62 17.06 -3.81
N LYS A 380 -6.91 17.41 -3.79
CA LYS A 380 -8.01 16.44 -3.63
C LYS A 380 -8.12 15.55 -4.85
N GLY A 381 -8.05 16.16 -6.04
CA GLY A 381 -8.05 15.44 -7.31
C GLY A 381 -6.76 14.66 -7.53
N VAL A 382 -5.61 15.27 -7.22
CA VAL A 382 -4.30 14.61 -7.34
C VAL A 382 -4.23 13.38 -6.44
N GLY A 383 -4.60 13.50 -5.16
CA GLY A 383 -4.57 12.38 -4.23
C GLY A 383 -5.48 11.24 -4.68
N ALA A 384 -6.71 11.56 -5.09
CA ALA A 384 -7.63 10.57 -5.65
C ALA A 384 -7.06 9.91 -6.92
N PHE A 385 -6.43 10.67 -7.81
CA PHE A 385 -5.81 10.14 -9.02
C PHE A 385 -4.60 9.25 -8.73
N LEU A 386 -3.72 9.64 -7.79
CA LEU A 386 -2.57 8.82 -7.40
C LEU A 386 -3.02 7.46 -6.86
N LEU A 387 -4.04 7.45 -6.01
CA LEU A 387 -4.64 6.24 -5.48
C LEU A 387 -5.26 5.37 -6.59
N ALA A 388 -6.06 5.96 -7.48
CA ALA A 388 -6.66 5.28 -8.62
C ALA A 388 -5.61 4.70 -9.58
N ALA A 389 -4.62 5.50 -9.98
CA ALA A 389 -3.54 5.09 -10.85
C ALA A 389 -2.72 3.95 -10.22
N ASN A 390 -2.42 4.02 -8.91
CA ASN A 390 -1.72 2.95 -8.23
C ASN A 390 -2.52 1.64 -8.24
N GLU A 391 -3.82 1.66 -7.97
CA GLU A 391 -4.68 0.46 -8.06
C GLU A 391 -4.74 -0.12 -9.48
N MET A 392 -4.84 0.74 -10.50
CA MET A 392 -4.87 0.29 -11.90
C MET A 392 -3.51 -0.28 -12.35
N GLU A 393 -2.40 0.31 -11.91
CA GLU A 393 -1.07 -0.22 -12.15
C GLU A 393 -0.84 -1.56 -11.42
N LEU A 394 -1.33 -1.69 -10.18
CA LEU A 394 -1.33 -2.95 -9.44
C LEU A 394 -2.14 -4.04 -10.16
N ALA A 395 -3.30 -3.69 -10.71
CA ALA A 395 -4.14 -4.62 -11.45
C ALA A 395 -3.46 -5.13 -12.73
N ALA A 396 -2.66 -4.28 -13.40
CA ALA A 396 -1.93 -4.62 -14.61
C ALA A 396 -0.68 -5.50 -14.37
N MET A 397 -0.17 -5.58 -13.12
CA MET A 397 1.00 -6.39 -12.80
C MET A 397 0.70 -7.89 -12.97
N PRO A 398 1.64 -8.69 -13.53
CA PRO A 398 1.51 -10.14 -13.61
C PRO A 398 1.19 -10.77 -12.25
N LYS A 399 0.32 -11.78 -12.26
CA LYS A 399 -0.10 -12.53 -11.06
C LYS A 399 0.36 -14.01 -11.10
N PRO A 400 1.66 -14.31 -11.19
CA PRO A 400 2.14 -15.68 -11.34
C PRO A 400 1.89 -16.58 -10.10
N GLY A 401 1.55 -15.96 -8.96
CA GLY A 401 1.14 -16.61 -7.72
C GLY A 401 -0.36 -16.76 -7.54
N LEU A 402 -1.19 -16.40 -8.52
CA LEU A 402 -2.65 -16.47 -8.39
C LEU A 402 -3.10 -17.90 -8.02
N GLY A 403 -3.87 -18.00 -6.93
CA GLY A 403 -4.35 -19.29 -6.41
C GLY A 403 -3.33 -20.07 -5.57
N LYS A 404 -2.17 -19.49 -5.29
CA LYS A 404 -1.13 -20.07 -4.44
C LYS A 404 -1.06 -19.34 -3.10
N THR A 405 -0.72 -20.08 -2.05
CA THR A 405 -0.54 -19.54 -0.70
C THR A 405 0.93 -19.61 -0.30
N VAL A 406 1.43 -18.53 0.30
CA VAL A 406 2.73 -18.48 0.99
C VAL A 406 2.47 -18.45 2.47
N LEU A 407 3.02 -19.45 3.16
CA LEU A 407 2.90 -19.62 4.60
C LEU A 407 4.22 -19.20 5.24
N LEU A 408 4.16 -18.26 6.18
CA LEU A 408 5.30 -17.83 6.98
C LEU A 408 5.27 -18.53 8.34
N ASP A 409 6.42 -19.04 8.76
CA ASP A 409 6.59 -19.55 10.10
C ASP A 409 6.47 -18.44 11.16
N SER A 410 5.71 -18.75 12.20
CA SER A 410 5.73 -18.02 13.48
C SER A 410 5.77 -19.00 14.66
N TYR A 411 6.18 -20.26 14.42
CA TYR A 411 6.33 -21.28 15.43
C TYR A 411 7.78 -21.40 15.90
N PHE A 412 8.74 -21.46 14.95
CA PHE A 412 10.17 -21.49 15.25
C PHE A 412 10.72 -20.08 15.52
N ASN A 413 10.32 -19.07 14.72
CA ASN A 413 10.53 -17.66 15.06
C ASN A 413 9.28 -17.06 15.72
N ASN A 414 9.31 -16.95 17.04
CA ASN A 414 8.12 -16.73 17.86
C ASN A 414 8.32 -15.67 18.96
N GLU A 415 9.23 -14.74 18.71
CA GLU A 415 9.53 -13.62 19.59
C GLU A 415 8.29 -12.79 19.94
N THR A 416 8.27 -12.27 21.16
CA THR A 416 7.21 -11.41 21.66
C THR A 416 7.77 -10.10 22.18
N ARG A 417 7.07 -9.00 21.91
CA ARG A 417 7.30 -7.71 22.57
C ARG A 417 5.99 -7.16 23.11
N THR A 418 6.10 -6.15 23.96
CA THR A 418 4.95 -5.38 24.41
C THR A 418 4.69 -4.25 23.43
N ASP A 419 3.44 -4.10 22.98
CA ASP A 419 3.01 -2.98 22.14
C ASP A 419 2.80 -1.69 22.97
N GLN A 420 2.48 -0.58 22.29
CA GLN A 420 2.26 0.72 22.94
C GLN A 420 1.04 0.77 23.87
N SER A 421 0.16 -0.23 23.80
CA SER A 421 -1.02 -0.39 24.65
C SER A 421 -0.79 -1.42 25.77
N GLY A 422 0.43 -1.96 25.91
CA GLY A 422 0.75 -2.95 26.93
C GLY A 422 0.41 -4.40 26.57
N ASN A 423 -0.06 -4.68 25.36
CA ASN A 423 -0.40 -6.04 24.95
C ASN A 423 0.84 -6.79 24.46
N SER A 424 0.84 -8.12 24.65
CA SER A 424 1.82 -8.98 23.98
C SER A 424 1.55 -9.03 22.47
N LEU A 425 2.60 -8.85 21.68
CA LEU A 425 2.58 -8.85 20.23
C LEU A 425 3.72 -9.75 19.72
N LYS A 426 3.40 -10.62 18.76
CA LYS A 426 4.41 -11.36 17.99
C LYS A 426 5.11 -10.39 17.05
N TRP A 427 6.43 -10.39 17.06
CA TRP A 427 7.24 -9.47 16.26
C TRP A 427 8.42 -10.18 15.63
N HIS A 428 9.16 -9.43 14.81
CA HIS A 428 10.31 -9.85 14.03
C HIS A 428 9.91 -10.75 12.86
N TYR A 429 10.21 -10.27 11.65
CA TYR A 429 9.93 -10.93 10.37
C TYR A 429 8.46 -11.27 10.11
N LYS A 430 7.51 -10.51 10.68
CA LYS A 430 6.07 -10.74 10.48
C LYS A 430 5.52 -10.00 9.28
N TRP A 431 4.53 -10.58 8.59
CA TRP A 431 3.90 -9.99 7.39
C TRP A 431 3.27 -8.62 7.64
N ASP A 432 2.72 -8.39 8.81
CA ASP A 432 2.03 -7.16 9.20
C ASP A 432 2.95 -6.13 9.88
N GLU A 433 4.20 -6.51 10.19
CA GLU A 433 5.16 -5.60 10.79
C GLU A 433 5.76 -4.65 9.75
N GLN A 434 5.53 -3.35 9.93
CA GLN A 434 6.03 -2.26 9.06
C GLN A 434 7.33 -1.62 9.55
N ALA A 435 7.73 -1.89 10.80
CA ALA A 435 9.01 -1.45 11.35
C ALA A 435 10.18 -2.17 10.66
N ASN A 436 11.41 -1.71 10.89
CA ASN A 436 12.59 -2.20 10.17
C ASN A 436 12.68 -3.73 10.09
N GLY A 437 12.54 -4.45 11.22
CA GLY A 437 12.66 -5.91 11.26
C GLY A 437 11.49 -6.71 10.68
N GLY A 438 10.46 -6.07 10.13
CA GLY A 438 9.28 -6.77 9.62
C GLY A 438 9.39 -7.23 8.16
N PHE A 439 8.40 -8.00 7.71
CA PHE A 439 8.28 -8.52 6.35
C PHE A 439 7.14 -7.88 5.53
N SER A 440 6.59 -6.75 5.95
CA SER A 440 5.47 -6.10 5.24
C SER A 440 5.74 -5.79 3.76
N PHE A 441 6.97 -5.42 3.40
CA PHE A 441 7.34 -5.20 2.01
C PHE A 441 7.40 -6.50 1.22
N LEU A 442 8.02 -7.54 1.76
CA LEU A 442 8.10 -8.87 1.14
C LEU A 442 6.70 -9.48 0.97
N GLY A 443 5.87 -9.43 2.01
CA GLY A 443 4.47 -9.84 1.94
C GLY A 443 3.69 -9.06 0.89
N GLY A 444 3.93 -7.75 0.79
CA GLY A 444 3.42 -6.90 -0.27
C GLY A 444 3.83 -7.35 -1.67
N ILE A 445 5.08 -7.78 -1.88
CA ILE A 445 5.57 -8.30 -3.16
C ILE A 445 4.86 -9.61 -3.51
N PHE A 446 4.71 -10.54 -2.56
CA PHE A 446 3.92 -11.77 -2.75
C PHE A 446 2.47 -11.49 -3.13
N ASN A 447 1.80 -10.62 -2.37
CA ASN A 447 0.40 -10.24 -2.62
C ASN A 447 0.23 -9.59 -4.00
N ARG A 448 1.17 -8.72 -4.41
CA ARG A 448 1.17 -8.13 -5.76
C ARG A 448 1.39 -9.15 -6.86
N ALA A 449 2.18 -10.20 -6.61
CA ALA A 449 2.33 -11.34 -7.51
C ALA A 449 1.12 -12.30 -7.49
N GLY A 450 0.09 -12.03 -6.70
CA GLY A 450 -1.17 -12.77 -6.66
C GLY A 450 -1.23 -13.90 -5.63
N PHE A 451 -0.20 -14.06 -4.80
CA PHE A 451 -0.24 -15.02 -3.70
C PHE A 451 -1.17 -14.55 -2.59
N LYS A 452 -1.73 -15.49 -1.84
CA LYS A 452 -2.26 -15.25 -0.50
C LYS A 452 -1.14 -15.42 0.51
N THR A 453 -0.95 -14.48 1.42
CA THR A 453 -0.02 -14.61 2.56
C THR A 453 -0.76 -15.11 3.80
N GLU A 454 -0.22 -16.12 4.47
CA GLU A 454 -0.70 -16.66 5.74
C GLU A 454 0.47 -16.87 6.71
N THR A 455 0.15 -17.07 7.99
CA THR A 455 1.11 -17.32 9.06
C THR A 455 0.79 -18.64 9.75
N LEU A 456 1.80 -19.47 9.99
CA LEU A 456 1.71 -20.71 10.73
C LEU A 456 2.19 -20.50 12.17
N TYR A 457 1.26 -20.58 13.12
CA TYR A 457 1.58 -20.42 14.56
C TYR A 457 1.79 -21.76 15.30
N GLN A 458 1.59 -22.89 14.63
CA GLN A 458 1.73 -24.24 15.21
C GLN A 458 2.90 -24.98 14.58
N ALA A 459 3.35 -26.06 15.24
CA ALA A 459 4.34 -26.97 14.67
C ALA A 459 3.93 -27.44 13.26
N PRO A 460 4.86 -27.50 12.30
CA PRO A 460 4.55 -27.90 10.93
C PRO A 460 4.15 -29.37 10.87
N THR A 461 3.01 -29.63 10.23
CA THR A 461 2.49 -30.97 9.97
C THR A 461 2.11 -31.10 8.51
N LEU A 462 2.01 -32.32 7.99
CA LEU A 462 1.51 -32.52 6.63
C LEU A 462 0.10 -31.92 6.44
N ALA A 463 -0.72 -31.90 7.48
CA ALA A 463 -2.09 -31.39 7.41
C ALA A 463 -2.12 -29.87 7.23
N ASN A 464 -1.37 -29.12 8.05
CA ASN A 464 -1.36 -27.65 7.96
C ASN A 464 -0.51 -27.11 6.80
N LEU A 465 0.44 -27.89 6.26
CA LEU A 465 1.22 -27.51 5.07
C LEU A 465 0.50 -27.83 3.74
N LYS A 466 -0.49 -28.73 3.71
CA LYS A 466 -1.10 -29.23 2.46
C LYS A 466 -1.68 -28.12 1.56
N GLY A 467 -2.17 -27.03 2.14
CA GLY A 467 -2.79 -25.90 1.41
C GLY A 467 -1.81 -24.83 0.94
N SER A 468 -0.55 -24.87 1.39
CA SER A 468 0.47 -23.89 1.00
C SER A 468 1.26 -24.37 -0.22
N SER A 469 1.65 -23.42 -1.06
CA SER A 469 2.59 -23.68 -2.17
C SER A 469 4.02 -23.39 -1.75
N ILE A 470 4.21 -22.39 -0.89
CA ILE A 470 5.50 -21.98 -0.35
C ILE A 470 5.40 -21.97 1.18
N TYR A 471 6.42 -22.50 1.84
CA TYR A 471 6.60 -22.40 3.29
C TYR A 471 7.93 -21.71 3.58
N VAL A 472 7.90 -20.61 4.32
CA VAL A 472 9.07 -19.79 4.69
C VAL A 472 9.35 -20.03 6.17
N ILE A 473 10.52 -20.59 6.48
CA ILE A 473 11.05 -20.64 7.84
C ILE A 473 12.17 -19.61 7.91
N VAL A 474 12.04 -18.68 8.86
CA VAL A 474 12.94 -17.56 9.05
C VAL A 474 13.45 -17.57 10.48
N ASP A 475 14.74 -17.33 10.67
CA ASP A 475 15.41 -16.98 11.92
C ASP A 475 14.90 -17.71 13.19
N PRO A 476 15.09 -19.03 13.30
CA PRO A 476 14.61 -19.79 14.46
C PRO A 476 15.15 -19.24 15.79
N ASP A 477 14.26 -19.03 16.75
CA ASP A 477 14.60 -18.44 18.04
C ASP A 477 15.59 -19.33 18.84
N PHE A 478 16.43 -18.68 19.63
CA PHE A 478 17.23 -19.30 20.68
C PHE A 478 16.92 -18.66 22.05
N GLU A 479 17.47 -19.21 23.13
CA GLU A 479 17.06 -18.87 24.50
C GLU A 479 17.24 -17.38 24.88
N LYS A 480 18.11 -16.65 24.18
CA LYS A 480 18.34 -15.22 24.43
C LYS A 480 17.18 -14.34 23.90
N GLU A 481 16.56 -14.74 22.81
CA GLU A 481 15.47 -14.01 22.16
C GLU A 481 14.11 -14.48 22.66
N ASN A 482 13.99 -15.79 22.88
CA ASN A 482 12.79 -16.42 23.40
C ASN A 482 13.19 -17.38 24.53
N PRO A 483 12.78 -17.13 25.79
CA PRO A 483 13.12 -18.01 26.92
C PRO A 483 12.59 -19.44 26.80
N LYS A 484 11.67 -19.70 25.88
CA LYS A 484 11.09 -21.02 25.59
C LYS A 484 11.02 -21.22 24.07
N PRO A 485 12.16 -21.34 23.39
CA PRO A 485 12.19 -21.47 21.94
C PRO A 485 11.61 -22.83 21.54
N ASN A 486 10.94 -22.89 20.40
CA ASN A 486 10.54 -24.16 19.81
C ASN A 486 11.65 -24.60 18.87
N PHE A 487 12.47 -25.57 19.29
CA PHE A 487 13.50 -26.11 18.41
C PHE A 487 12.90 -27.04 17.35
N VAL A 488 13.53 -27.04 16.18
CA VAL A 488 13.19 -27.99 15.11
C VAL A 488 13.38 -29.42 15.61
N SER A 489 12.33 -30.23 15.52
CA SER A 489 12.33 -31.61 15.99
C SER A 489 12.25 -32.63 14.84
N GLN A 490 12.52 -33.91 15.13
CA GLN A 490 12.43 -34.98 14.13
C GLN A 490 11.03 -35.14 13.51
N PRO A 491 9.91 -35.02 14.27
CA PRO A 491 8.57 -34.92 13.68
C PRO A 491 8.42 -33.80 12.64
N ASP A 492 8.93 -32.60 12.95
CA ASP A 492 8.87 -31.45 12.05
C ASP A 492 9.65 -31.73 10.76
N ILE A 493 10.87 -32.25 10.89
CA ILE A 493 11.73 -32.63 9.76
C ILE A 493 11.00 -33.65 8.87
N LYS A 494 10.37 -34.67 9.46
CA LYS A 494 9.61 -35.69 8.72
C LYS A 494 8.44 -35.07 7.96
N ALA A 495 7.70 -34.16 8.58
CA ALA A 495 6.56 -33.50 7.96
C ALA A 495 7.00 -32.57 6.80
N ILE A 496 7.99 -31.71 7.05
CA ILE A 496 8.50 -30.75 6.06
C ILE A 496 9.11 -31.50 4.87
N THR A 497 9.98 -32.49 5.10
CA THR A 497 10.61 -33.24 4.01
C THR A 497 9.60 -34.02 3.18
N ALA A 498 8.58 -34.62 3.81
CA ALA A 498 7.50 -35.30 3.08
C ALA A 498 6.67 -34.31 2.22
N TRP A 499 6.37 -33.12 2.75
CA TRP A 499 5.67 -32.07 2.02
C TRP A 499 6.48 -31.54 0.84
N VAL A 500 7.78 -31.25 1.03
CA VAL A 500 8.69 -30.85 -0.07
C VAL A 500 8.76 -31.95 -1.11
N LYS A 501 8.96 -33.21 -0.71
CA LYS A 501 9.01 -34.35 -1.64
C LYS A 501 7.76 -34.44 -2.52
N ALA A 502 6.59 -34.07 -1.97
CA ALA A 502 5.31 -34.06 -2.68
C ALA A 502 5.14 -32.90 -3.68
N GLY A 503 5.95 -31.83 -3.60
CA GLY A 503 5.89 -30.69 -4.53
C GLY A 503 5.99 -29.32 -3.86
N GLY A 504 6.02 -29.25 -2.53
CA GLY A 504 6.15 -28.00 -1.79
C GLY A 504 7.45 -27.24 -2.07
N VAL A 505 7.39 -25.92 -1.98
CA VAL A 505 8.56 -25.04 -2.08
C VAL A 505 8.94 -24.54 -0.68
N LEU A 506 10.11 -24.93 -0.19
CA LEU A 506 10.62 -24.51 1.12
C LEU A 506 11.62 -23.36 0.94
N VAL A 507 11.47 -22.32 1.75
CA VAL A 507 12.41 -21.21 1.86
C VAL A 507 12.98 -21.24 3.27
N LEU A 508 14.29 -21.44 3.37
CA LEU A 508 15.02 -21.42 4.64
C LEU A 508 15.87 -20.15 4.69
N MET A 509 15.63 -19.33 5.69
CA MET A 509 16.38 -18.12 5.96
C MET A 509 16.83 -18.18 7.42
N ALA A 510 18.13 -18.16 7.69
CA ALA A 510 18.62 -18.10 9.06
C ALA A 510 19.89 -17.28 9.10
N ASN A 511 20.03 -16.48 10.14
CA ASN A 511 21.15 -15.57 10.34
C ASN A 511 22.44 -16.33 10.73
N ASP A 512 23.49 -15.60 11.09
CA ASP A 512 24.69 -16.18 11.72
C ASP A 512 24.42 -16.75 13.13
N ALA A 513 25.38 -17.52 13.67
CA ALA A 513 25.20 -18.22 14.95
C ALA A 513 24.90 -17.31 16.17
N PRO A 514 25.37 -16.04 16.23
CA PRO A 514 24.98 -15.12 17.29
C PRO A 514 23.50 -14.71 17.30
N ASN A 515 22.81 -14.83 16.17
CA ASN A 515 21.46 -14.29 15.95
C ASN A 515 20.42 -15.36 15.59
N ALA A 516 20.79 -16.63 15.42
CA ALA A 516 19.86 -17.70 15.08
C ALA A 516 20.21 -19.03 15.74
N GLU A 517 19.19 -19.84 16.06
CA GLU A 517 19.38 -21.24 16.44
C GLU A 517 19.73 -22.08 15.22
N LEU A 518 21.03 -22.38 15.05
CA LEU A 518 21.51 -23.13 13.89
C LEU A 518 21.70 -24.63 14.15
N LYS A 519 21.75 -25.09 15.41
CA LYS A 519 22.08 -26.49 15.69
C LYS A 519 20.95 -27.42 15.24
N HIS A 520 19.71 -27.18 15.69
CA HIS A 520 18.57 -28.00 15.28
C HIS A 520 18.09 -27.62 13.88
N PHE A 521 18.19 -26.34 13.50
CA PHE A 521 17.88 -25.91 12.14
C PHE A 521 18.75 -26.61 11.08
N ASN A 522 20.03 -26.87 11.38
CA ASN A 522 20.91 -27.66 10.52
C ASN A 522 20.48 -29.14 10.40
N GLU A 523 19.79 -29.73 11.39
CA GLU A 523 19.24 -31.09 11.25
C GLU A 523 18.19 -31.16 10.13
N LEU A 524 17.42 -30.07 9.91
CA LEU A 524 16.52 -29.93 8.78
C LEU A 524 17.27 -29.62 7.49
N ALA A 525 18.12 -28.58 7.49
CA ALA A 525 18.82 -28.11 6.29
C ALA A 525 19.65 -29.22 5.63
N THR A 526 20.30 -30.06 6.43
CA THR A 526 21.14 -31.17 5.94
C THR A 526 20.34 -32.24 5.19
N LYS A 527 19.03 -32.37 5.42
CA LYS A 527 18.16 -33.25 4.60
C LYS A 527 18.10 -32.80 3.14
N PHE A 528 18.41 -31.55 2.86
CA PHE A 528 18.46 -30.95 1.53
C PHE A 528 19.89 -30.72 1.04
N GLY A 529 20.90 -31.23 1.76
CA GLY A 529 22.30 -31.10 1.39
C GLY A 529 22.90 -29.73 1.71
N VAL A 530 22.29 -28.92 2.57
CA VAL A 530 22.78 -27.60 2.98
C VAL A 530 23.11 -27.60 4.46
N PHE A 531 24.18 -26.92 4.85
CA PHE A 531 24.56 -26.69 6.24
C PHE A 531 24.98 -25.23 6.41
N PHE A 532 24.42 -24.54 7.40
CA PHE A 532 24.79 -23.19 7.81
C PHE A 532 26.04 -23.26 8.70
N ASN A 533 27.13 -22.64 8.26
CA ASN A 533 28.41 -22.67 8.99
C ASN A 533 28.37 -21.85 10.29
N GLY A 534 27.45 -20.88 10.41
CA GLY A 534 27.27 -20.03 11.58
C GLY A 534 28.31 -18.92 11.73
N ASP A 535 29.16 -18.72 10.72
CA ASP A 535 30.10 -17.61 10.66
C ASP A 535 29.41 -16.28 10.36
N SER A 536 29.92 -15.17 10.89
CA SER A 536 29.39 -13.83 10.64
C SER A 536 30.10 -13.19 9.44
N LYS A 537 29.58 -13.41 8.23
CA LYS A 537 30.08 -12.76 7.01
C LYS A 537 29.35 -11.45 6.74
N GLY A 538 29.94 -10.55 5.94
CA GLY A 538 29.31 -9.28 5.59
C GLY A 538 29.05 -8.36 6.79
N THR A 539 29.95 -8.31 7.78
CA THR A 539 29.77 -7.43 8.94
C THR A 539 29.94 -5.96 8.55
N VAL A 540 29.19 -5.07 9.19
CA VAL A 540 29.27 -3.62 8.98
C VAL A 540 29.77 -2.96 10.28
N PRO A 541 31.08 -3.03 10.57
CA PRO A 541 31.65 -2.56 11.84
C PRO A 541 31.62 -1.02 11.97
N VAL A 542 31.53 -0.31 10.84
CA VAL A 542 31.39 1.14 10.78
C VAL A 542 30.00 1.47 10.23
N PRO A 543 29.14 2.15 11.01
CA PRO A 543 27.81 2.54 10.55
C PRO A 543 27.87 3.29 9.20
N GLY A 544 27.10 2.82 8.22
CA GLY A 544 27.06 3.41 6.88
C GLY A 544 28.09 2.86 5.89
N ASN A 545 29.05 2.03 6.32
CA ASN A 545 29.97 1.34 5.41
C ASN A 545 29.32 0.06 4.84
N PHE A 546 28.33 0.22 3.96
CA PHE A 546 27.56 -0.90 3.44
C PHE A 546 28.34 -1.82 2.48
N GLU A 547 29.46 -1.36 1.93
CA GLU A 547 30.24 -2.09 0.92
C GLU A 547 30.78 -3.42 1.46
N THR A 548 31.04 -3.53 2.77
CA THR A 548 31.52 -4.78 3.39
C THR A 548 30.49 -5.91 3.37
N ALA A 549 29.20 -5.57 3.24
CA ALA A 549 28.07 -6.50 3.13
C ALA A 549 27.54 -6.65 1.70
N LYS A 550 28.29 -6.15 0.71
CA LYS A 550 27.89 -6.22 -0.69
C LYS A 550 28.14 -7.62 -1.25
N VAL A 551 27.12 -8.16 -1.92
CA VAL A 551 27.22 -9.38 -2.72
C VAL A 551 26.81 -9.07 -4.16
N VAL A 552 27.71 -9.36 -5.10
CA VAL A 552 27.50 -9.07 -6.52
C VAL A 552 26.87 -10.27 -7.22
N VAL A 553 25.74 -10.05 -7.87
CA VAL A 553 25.05 -11.05 -8.67
C VAL A 553 25.76 -11.20 -10.02
N PRO A 554 26.22 -12.40 -10.39
CA PRO A 554 26.85 -12.62 -11.69
C PRO A 554 25.84 -12.52 -12.82
N ALA A 555 26.31 -12.11 -14.01
CA ALA A 555 25.48 -12.11 -15.21
C ALA A 555 24.95 -13.52 -15.52
N GLY A 556 23.67 -13.62 -15.90
CA GLY A 556 23.02 -14.90 -16.19
C GLY A 556 22.60 -15.70 -14.96
N ASN A 557 22.58 -15.10 -13.77
CA ASN A 557 22.03 -15.73 -12.56
C ASN A 557 20.61 -16.27 -12.80
N GLU A 558 20.33 -17.49 -12.31
CA GLU A 558 19.07 -18.18 -12.61
C GLU A 558 17.85 -17.57 -11.92
N ILE A 559 18.05 -16.91 -10.76
CA ILE A 559 16.99 -16.25 -9.98
C ILE A 559 16.99 -14.75 -10.30
N PHE A 560 18.14 -14.10 -10.12
CA PHE A 560 18.28 -12.64 -10.16
C PHE A 560 18.71 -12.17 -11.54
N LYS A 561 17.77 -12.17 -12.48
CA LYS A 561 18.06 -11.85 -13.89
C LYS A 561 18.32 -10.37 -14.13
N ASN A 562 17.75 -9.51 -13.28
CA ASN A 562 17.80 -8.07 -13.49
C ASN A 562 18.58 -7.33 -12.40
N THR A 563 19.03 -8.02 -11.35
CA THR A 563 19.65 -7.41 -10.17
C THR A 563 21.15 -7.66 -10.16
N TYR A 564 21.94 -6.66 -9.77
CA TYR A 564 23.41 -6.69 -9.78
C TYR A 564 24.03 -6.58 -8.39
N ASN A 565 23.61 -5.64 -7.55
CA ASN A 565 24.19 -5.44 -6.23
C ASN A 565 23.18 -5.75 -5.14
N LEU A 566 23.55 -6.65 -4.23
CA LEU A 566 22.77 -7.03 -3.07
C LEU A 566 23.49 -6.59 -1.80
N PHE A 567 22.70 -6.21 -0.80
CA PHE A 567 23.18 -6.03 0.56
C PHE A 567 22.74 -7.22 1.40
N ILE A 568 23.70 -7.93 2.01
CA ILE A 568 23.49 -9.11 2.85
C ILE A 568 24.46 -8.98 4.02
N LYS A 569 23.93 -8.75 5.23
CA LYS A 569 24.72 -8.42 6.43
C LYS A 569 24.67 -9.58 7.41
N GLU A 570 25.78 -9.78 8.12
CA GLU A 570 25.89 -10.73 9.25
C GLU A 570 25.42 -12.15 8.90
N TYR A 571 25.65 -12.58 7.66
CA TYR A 571 25.08 -13.82 7.17
C TYR A 571 25.98 -15.03 7.45
N SER A 572 25.36 -16.20 7.66
CA SER A 572 26.04 -17.50 7.68
C SER A 572 26.38 -17.94 6.27
N SER A 573 27.65 -18.25 6.00
CA SER A 573 28.00 -18.96 4.76
C SER A 573 27.43 -20.38 4.78
N LEU A 574 27.26 -20.96 3.58
CA LEU A 574 26.67 -22.28 3.39
C LEU A 574 27.73 -23.31 2.97
N LYS A 575 27.66 -24.50 3.58
CA LYS A 575 28.33 -25.70 3.07
C LYS A 575 27.33 -26.57 2.32
N LEU A 576 27.67 -26.94 1.09
CA LEU A 576 26.78 -27.68 0.19
C LEU A 576 27.25 -29.13 0.00
N SER A 577 26.30 -30.04 -0.18
CA SER A 577 26.52 -31.46 -0.43
C SER A 577 25.36 -32.08 -1.22
N GLY A 578 25.56 -33.28 -1.76
CA GLY A 578 24.53 -34.00 -2.51
C GLY A 578 24.03 -33.21 -3.73
N ASN A 579 22.73 -32.95 -3.78
CA ASN A 579 22.07 -32.26 -4.90
C ASN A 579 21.92 -30.74 -4.70
N ALA A 580 22.42 -30.18 -3.60
CA ALA A 580 22.38 -28.74 -3.38
C ALA A 580 23.36 -28.02 -4.33
N LYS A 581 22.93 -26.90 -4.89
CA LYS A 581 23.70 -26.08 -5.83
C LYS A 581 23.76 -24.64 -5.36
N SER A 582 24.91 -24.02 -5.53
CA SER A 582 25.08 -22.59 -5.26
C SER A 582 24.33 -21.77 -6.31
N VAL A 583 23.53 -20.80 -5.85
CA VAL A 583 22.94 -19.76 -6.70
C VAL A 583 23.81 -18.51 -6.69
N LEU A 584 24.35 -18.17 -5.52
CA LEU A 584 25.15 -16.96 -5.33
C LEU A 584 26.32 -17.25 -4.40
N LYS A 585 27.46 -16.64 -4.72
CA LYS A 585 28.67 -16.65 -3.91
C LYS A 585 29.09 -15.23 -3.58
N ASP A 586 29.80 -15.06 -2.48
CA ASP A 586 30.43 -13.79 -2.13
C ASP A 586 31.78 -13.62 -2.85
N ALA A 587 32.47 -12.51 -2.55
CA ALA A 587 33.78 -12.22 -3.14
C ALA A 587 34.89 -13.18 -2.68
N ALA A 588 34.73 -13.85 -1.53
CA ALA A 588 35.66 -14.86 -1.04
C ALA A 588 35.41 -16.25 -1.66
N GLY A 589 34.32 -16.40 -2.41
CA GLY A 589 33.91 -17.65 -3.06
C GLY A 589 33.04 -18.55 -2.17
N ASP A 590 32.65 -18.06 -1.00
CA ASP A 590 31.77 -18.73 -0.05
C ASP A 590 30.34 -18.72 -0.58
N HIS A 591 29.58 -19.78 -0.30
CA HIS A 591 28.20 -19.91 -0.77
C HIS A 591 27.27 -19.07 0.10
N VAL A 592 26.51 -18.15 -0.52
CA VAL A 592 25.57 -17.26 0.18
C VAL A 592 24.14 -17.75 0.03
N MET A 593 23.80 -18.18 -1.19
CA MET A 593 22.47 -18.71 -1.52
C MET A 593 22.59 -20.04 -2.24
N ALA A 594 21.67 -20.95 -1.95
CA ALA A 594 21.63 -22.27 -2.54
C ALA A 594 20.22 -22.70 -2.90
N VAL A 595 20.14 -23.62 -3.86
CA VAL A 595 18.92 -24.32 -4.22
C VAL A 595 19.14 -25.83 -4.18
N ALA A 596 18.14 -26.56 -3.74
CA ALA A 596 18.13 -28.02 -3.75
C ALA A 596 16.80 -28.56 -4.28
N LYS A 597 16.81 -29.79 -4.77
CA LYS A 597 15.61 -30.53 -5.18
C LYS A 597 15.45 -31.77 -4.32
N MET A 598 14.21 -32.04 -3.91
CA MET A 598 13.83 -33.29 -3.24
C MET A 598 12.49 -33.75 -3.82
N GLY A 599 12.48 -34.92 -4.46
CA GLY A 599 11.29 -35.41 -5.16
C GLY A 599 10.77 -34.39 -6.18
N LYS A 600 9.53 -33.92 -5.99
CA LYS A 600 8.90 -32.92 -6.86
C LYS A 600 9.13 -31.48 -6.41
N GLY A 601 9.56 -31.25 -5.17
CA GLY A 601 9.68 -29.92 -4.58
C GLY A 601 11.05 -29.28 -4.74
N THR A 602 11.13 -28.06 -4.21
CA THR A 602 12.30 -27.18 -4.32
C THR A 602 12.59 -26.56 -2.97
N VAL A 603 13.87 -26.42 -2.64
CA VAL A 603 14.31 -25.70 -1.44
C VAL A 603 15.22 -24.56 -1.88
N TYR A 604 14.92 -23.35 -1.42
CA TYR A 604 15.79 -22.18 -1.52
C TYR A 604 16.34 -21.87 -0.12
N VAL A 605 17.64 -21.60 -0.02
CA VAL A 605 18.32 -21.37 1.25
C VAL A 605 19.21 -20.13 1.15
N ILE A 606 19.20 -19.32 2.20
CA ILE A 606 20.09 -18.18 2.39
C ILE A 606 20.46 -18.01 3.86
N GLY A 607 21.70 -17.62 4.11
CA GLY A 607 22.26 -17.37 5.46
C GLY A 607 21.87 -16.06 6.13
N ASP A 608 20.78 -15.41 5.71
CA ASP A 608 20.26 -14.18 6.30
C ASP A 608 18.73 -14.18 6.14
N PRO A 609 17.95 -13.67 7.11
CA PRO A 609 16.52 -13.34 6.95
C PRO A 609 16.22 -12.41 5.77
N TRP A 610 17.26 -11.84 5.15
CA TRP A 610 17.35 -11.20 3.84
C TRP A 610 16.02 -10.90 3.19
N LEU A 611 15.73 -9.58 3.08
CA LEU A 611 14.52 -8.95 2.55
C LEU A 611 13.49 -8.49 3.60
N TYR A 612 13.91 -8.29 4.86
CA TYR A 612 13.14 -7.50 5.83
C TYR A 612 13.14 -6.00 5.48
N ASN A 613 12.15 -5.26 6.02
CA ASN A 613 11.77 -3.92 5.55
C ASN A 613 12.97 -2.97 5.44
N GLU A 614 13.91 -3.00 6.38
CA GLU A 614 15.11 -2.17 6.38
C GLU A 614 15.92 -2.25 5.07
N TYR A 615 15.90 -3.41 4.42
CA TYR A 615 16.67 -3.66 3.21
C TYR A 615 15.89 -3.40 1.93
N VAL A 616 14.57 -3.30 1.99
CA VAL A 616 13.72 -3.27 0.79
C VAL A 616 12.86 -2.01 0.67
N ASP A 617 12.77 -1.20 1.71
CA ASP A 617 11.96 0.01 1.69
C ASP A 617 12.71 1.28 1.22
N GLY A 618 14.00 1.13 0.91
CA GLY A 618 14.88 2.16 0.36
C GLY A 618 15.31 3.25 1.35
N ARG A 619 14.91 3.20 2.62
CA ARG A 619 15.18 4.29 3.57
C ARG A 619 16.62 4.27 4.09
N LYS A 620 17.20 3.07 4.26
CA LYS A 620 18.52 2.85 4.87
C LYS A 620 19.63 2.59 3.87
N LEU A 621 19.35 1.73 2.88
CA LEU A 621 20.37 1.34 1.90
C LEU A 621 20.56 2.41 0.82
N PRO A 622 21.81 2.63 0.36
CA PRO A 622 22.07 3.41 -0.85
C PRO A 622 21.36 2.84 -2.08
N ALA A 623 20.96 3.71 -3.01
CA ALA A 623 20.18 3.34 -4.20
C ALA A 623 20.85 2.31 -5.14
N MET A 624 22.17 2.10 -4.99
CA MET A 624 22.90 1.09 -5.76
C MET A 624 22.55 -0.35 -5.35
N TYR A 625 22.03 -0.58 -4.14
CA TYR A 625 21.59 -1.89 -3.67
C TYR A 625 20.16 -2.15 -4.10
N GLU A 626 19.95 -3.25 -4.81
CA GLU A 626 18.72 -3.54 -5.54
C GLU A 626 17.86 -4.59 -4.82
N ASN A 627 17.94 -4.69 -3.49
CA ASN A 627 17.25 -5.72 -2.70
C ASN A 627 15.73 -5.77 -2.93
N PHE A 628 15.04 -4.62 -3.10
CA PHE A 628 13.60 -4.62 -3.43
C PHE A 628 13.31 -5.32 -4.77
N LYS A 629 14.16 -5.08 -5.78
CA LYS A 629 14.08 -5.70 -7.10
C LYS A 629 14.45 -7.19 -7.03
N ALA A 630 15.46 -7.54 -6.24
CA ALA A 630 15.84 -8.92 -5.95
C ALA A 630 14.70 -9.72 -5.31
N ALA A 631 13.95 -9.11 -4.39
CA ALA A 631 12.75 -9.72 -3.82
C ALA A 631 11.69 -10.02 -4.89
N GLY A 632 11.47 -9.10 -5.82
CA GLY A 632 10.59 -9.32 -6.97
C GLY A 632 11.05 -10.48 -7.87
N ASP A 633 12.34 -10.53 -8.19
CA ASP A 633 12.96 -11.61 -8.97
C ASP A 633 12.82 -12.97 -8.26
N LEU A 634 13.08 -13.02 -6.94
CA LEU A 634 12.93 -14.21 -6.11
C LEU A 634 11.48 -14.70 -6.08
N VAL A 635 10.51 -13.82 -5.80
CA VAL A 635 9.08 -14.18 -5.78
C VAL A 635 8.61 -14.72 -7.14
N ASN A 636 9.06 -14.09 -8.23
CA ASN A 636 8.77 -14.57 -9.59
C ASN A 636 9.40 -15.94 -9.86
N TRP A 637 10.63 -16.19 -9.41
CA TRP A 637 11.26 -17.50 -9.52
C TRP A 637 10.53 -18.56 -8.69
N LEU A 638 10.21 -18.26 -7.42
CA LEU A 638 9.49 -19.14 -6.50
C LEU A 638 8.13 -19.56 -7.06
N SER A 639 7.42 -18.62 -7.71
CA SER A 639 6.12 -18.91 -8.34
C SER A 639 6.17 -20.01 -9.40
N LYS A 640 7.35 -20.30 -9.97
CA LYS A 640 7.57 -21.31 -11.02
C LYS A 640 8.08 -22.65 -10.47
N GLN A 641 8.38 -22.73 -9.18
CA GLN A 641 9.03 -23.92 -8.60
C GLN A 641 8.06 -25.00 -8.11
N GLY A 642 6.84 -24.62 -7.73
CA GLY A 642 5.80 -25.55 -7.29
C GLY A 642 5.19 -26.32 -8.46
N LYS A 643 4.86 -27.61 -8.23
CA LYS A 643 4.17 -28.49 -9.18
C LYS A 643 2.71 -28.69 -8.83
#